data_AF-A0A2U8FP43-F1
#
_entry.id   AF-A0A2U8FP43-F1
#
_cell.length_a   1.000
_cell.length_b   1.000
_cell.length_c   1.000
_cell.angle_alpha   90.00
_cell.angle_beta   90.00
_cell.angle_gamma   90.00
#
_symmetry.space_group_name_H-M   'P 1'
#
loop_
_entity.id
_entity.type
_entity.pdbx_description
1 polymer ?
#
loop_
_entity_poly.entity_id
_entity_poly.type
_entity_poly.pdbx_seq_one_letter_code
_entity_poly.pdbx_strand_id
1 'polypeptide(L)'
;MFRIPSLPCSTLRPLSAAILLGLAGLAHASSSGLVISQVYGGGAATSGAPTFRNDYVELFNAGTAPVSLAGLSLQYASATGTGTFASNSVLALPGVSVQPGQYYLVSLPTTSTLGAALPVAADFSPTSGPNLSASGGKVALVNSPSGLACNGGSAACSTAQLGLIMDLVGYGAANFYEGSAAAPTASTTLALLRATDGCTDTNVNASDFATGTPLPRHSGTALKTCSGGSTGGGTGGGTGGGTGTDAQSVTIPQIQGNGATSPLVGKKVSTRGVVTKLLNNGFYLQDPTGDGQPDTSDGIFVFTSSAPTVSVGHAITLSGTVAEFNTGAAGNPATATRTVTQLTSPSAITVVGENQQVIPTVLTLPATSAQLEAHEGMLVTIDTQLTASQNYFQGRFGQVTLSAQGRLIKPTNVHRPGSADALAMAASNAQRQILLDDGTSAQNPAKTPYIGADNTLRAGDTVDSLTGVIDFGLSTSSNTGLASYKIHPTQPVNFTRANVRTTAPAAVGGNVKVASFNVLNYFTTFTNGQTASGQTGQGCTLGGTVSASNCRGADNLDEFLRQRTKIVKALAALNADVVGLMEIQNNGNTAVQNLVDALNAEVGANAYASIALPAAGTGTDAIRLAMIYKPAAVTPAGAPLSDTHEVNSRPTLAQTFAAPNGEKFSVLVNHFKSKGSCPSSSDADNADAGDGQGCWNGKRVEQASRLLAFMQTVTATAGDTDVVVIGDLNAYGKEDPVEVLTAAGLVNLSEAFEGSQHYSYVFDGEAGSLDHALSNATHLVTGVAHWHINADEPSIIDYERNFKRPSATAGCYVSTETSCSVDLYSATPYRSSDHDPVLIGLNLVKAINGSTRGDTLVGTAGDDRLTGGEGADMLTGGAGRDVFAYASLRDALDTITDFAPGTDRIDLSALLATVGATGTDAVASGRVQIVDTASGAQIRIDTDGPAGPAAARPLVMLRGVTAGQIVPARDLIQ
;
A
#
# COMPACT_ATOMS: atom_id res chain seq x y z
N MET A 1 -2.33 -54.27 16.49
CA MET A 1 -3.13 -54.90 17.57
C MET A 1 -3.91 -53.76 18.24
N PHE A 2 -5.24 -53.65 18.29
CA PHE A 2 -6.41 -54.53 18.14
C PHE A 2 -7.48 -53.77 17.31
N ARG A 3 -8.08 -54.34 16.25
CA ARG A 3 -9.21 -55.30 16.12
C ARG A 3 -10.62 -54.69 16.29
N ILE A 4 -11.35 -54.82 15.18
CA ILE A 4 -12.74 -54.44 14.82
C ILE A 4 -13.79 -55.34 15.51
N PRO A 5 -15.08 -54.94 15.53
CA PRO A 5 -16.08 -55.78 14.84
C PRO A 5 -17.08 -55.01 13.94
N SER A 6 -17.24 -55.57 12.74
CA SER A 6 -18.34 -55.59 11.74
C SER A 6 -19.71 -55.93 12.37
N LEU A 7 -20.93 -55.68 11.88
CA LEU A 7 -21.66 -55.36 10.61
C LEU A 7 -23.15 -55.04 11.07
N PRO A 8 -24.22 -54.80 10.25
CA PRO A 8 -24.40 -54.99 8.80
C PRO A 8 -25.12 -53.87 8.00
N CYS A 9 -24.86 -53.99 6.69
CA CYS A 9 -25.64 -53.62 5.51
C CYS A 9 -27.16 -53.43 5.66
N SER A 10 -27.67 -52.27 5.22
CA SER A 10 -29.01 -52.12 4.66
C SER A 10 -28.97 -51.25 3.40
N THR A 11 -29.61 -51.80 2.38
CA THR A 11 -29.78 -51.35 1.01
C THR A 11 -30.44 -49.98 0.88
N LEU A 12 -29.94 -49.10 -0.01
CA LEU A 12 -30.79 -48.13 -0.74
C LEU A 12 -30.11 -47.64 -2.03
N ARG A 13 -30.91 -47.62 -3.08
CA ARG A 13 -30.64 -47.30 -4.49
C ARG A 13 -30.22 -45.83 -4.69
N PRO A 14 -29.52 -45.49 -5.79
CA PRO A 14 -29.42 -44.10 -6.22
C PRO A 14 -30.75 -43.69 -6.86
N LEU A 15 -31.50 -42.80 -6.22
CA LEU A 15 -32.56 -42.05 -6.89
C LEU A 15 -31.94 -40.76 -7.41
N SER A 16 -31.73 -40.72 -8.73
CA SER A 16 -31.67 -39.47 -9.48
C SER A 16 -33.00 -38.74 -9.28
N ALA A 17 -32.99 -37.57 -8.67
CA ALA A 17 -34.13 -36.67 -8.64
C ALA A 17 -33.65 -35.28 -9.04
N ALA A 18 -33.96 -34.93 -10.29
CA ALA A 18 -33.95 -33.56 -10.77
C ALA A 18 -34.91 -32.73 -9.92
N ILE A 19 -34.42 -31.63 -9.35
CA ILE A 19 -35.26 -30.54 -8.86
C ILE A 19 -34.97 -29.34 -9.76
N LEU A 20 -35.61 -29.37 -10.94
CA LEU A 20 -36.00 -28.17 -11.66
C LEU A 20 -37.28 -27.68 -10.96
N LEU A 21 -37.17 -26.74 -10.02
CA LEU A 21 -38.31 -25.86 -9.70
C LEU A 21 -38.13 -24.59 -10.52
N GLY A 22 -38.62 -24.63 -11.75
CA GLY A 22 -39.02 -23.42 -12.45
C GLY A 22 -40.26 -22.86 -11.73
N LEU A 23 -40.09 -21.77 -10.98
CA LEU A 23 -41.18 -20.84 -10.78
C LEU A 23 -41.28 -20.02 -12.07
N ALA A 24 -42.13 -20.50 -12.99
CA ALA A 24 -42.72 -19.63 -13.99
C ALA A 24 -43.53 -18.57 -13.25
N GLY A 25 -43.00 -17.35 -13.18
CA GLY A 25 -43.78 -16.17 -12.81
C GLY A 25 -44.82 -15.94 -13.91
N LEU A 26 -46.04 -16.44 -13.72
CA LEU A 26 -47.20 -15.99 -14.47
C LEU A 26 -47.59 -14.61 -13.92
N ALA A 27 -46.89 -13.56 -14.35
CA ALA A 27 -47.38 -12.19 -14.27
C ALA A 27 -48.24 -11.94 -15.52
N HIS A 28 -49.48 -11.48 -15.30
CA HIS A 28 -50.42 -11.16 -16.37
C HIS A 28 -50.08 -9.77 -16.89
N ALA A 29 -49.89 -9.62 -18.21
CA ALA A 29 -49.96 -8.31 -18.84
C ALA A 29 -51.24 -7.60 -18.39
N SER A 30 -51.14 -6.31 -18.02
CA SER A 30 -52.29 -5.49 -17.60
C SER A 30 -53.44 -5.67 -18.59
N SER A 31 -54.51 -6.35 -18.19
CA SER A 31 -55.65 -6.64 -19.08
C SER A 31 -56.39 -5.37 -19.51
N SER A 32 -56.16 -4.26 -18.80
CA SER A 32 -56.69 -2.93 -19.11
C SER A 32 -55.73 -2.05 -19.92
N GLY A 33 -54.44 -2.43 -20.06
CA GLY A 33 -53.42 -1.64 -20.74
C GLY A 33 -52.91 -0.41 -19.98
N LEU A 34 -53.21 -0.28 -18.69
CA LEU A 34 -52.72 0.81 -17.83
C LEU A 34 -51.44 0.34 -17.12
N VAL A 35 -50.35 1.09 -17.32
CA VAL A 35 -49.00 0.77 -16.83
C VAL A 35 -48.34 1.98 -16.17
N ILE A 36 -47.36 1.75 -15.30
CA ILE A 36 -46.40 2.71 -14.77
C ILE A 36 -45.35 2.97 -15.86
N SER A 37 -45.34 4.16 -16.43
CA SER A 37 -44.40 4.54 -17.49
C SER A 37 -43.14 5.23 -16.97
N GLN A 38 -43.19 5.85 -15.78
CA GLN A 38 -42.00 6.36 -15.10
C GLN A 38 -42.10 6.28 -13.57
N VAL A 39 -40.94 6.12 -12.93
CA VAL A 39 -40.77 6.20 -11.47
C VAL A 39 -39.56 7.06 -11.16
N TYR A 40 -39.74 8.10 -10.37
CA TYR A 40 -38.65 8.91 -9.85
C TYR A 40 -38.77 8.98 -8.33
N GLY A 41 -37.80 8.37 -7.65
CA GLY A 41 -37.69 8.37 -6.18
C GLY A 41 -36.57 9.26 -5.64
N GLY A 42 -36.02 10.13 -6.49
CA GLY A 42 -34.93 11.03 -6.13
C GLY A 42 -35.38 12.29 -5.41
N GLY A 43 -36.69 12.56 -5.35
CA GLY A 43 -37.27 13.67 -4.63
C GLY A 43 -37.32 13.40 -3.13
N ALA A 44 -37.92 14.33 -2.38
CA ALA A 44 -37.97 14.31 -0.92
C ALA A 44 -36.62 14.15 -0.20
N ALA A 45 -35.50 14.29 -0.92
CA ALA A 45 -34.15 14.16 -0.38
C ALA A 45 -33.87 15.27 0.64
N THR A 46 -33.16 14.93 1.71
CA THR A 46 -32.72 15.86 2.77
C THR A 46 -31.30 16.38 2.56
N SER A 47 -30.58 15.84 1.56
CA SER A 47 -29.23 16.26 1.16
C SER A 47 -28.97 15.88 -0.32
N GLY A 48 -27.90 16.42 -0.91
CA GLY A 48 -27.54 16.21 -2.32
C GLY A 48 -28.24 17.18 -3.28
N ALA A 49 -28.11 16.93 -4.59
CA ALA A 49 -28.68 17.74 -5.67
C ALA A 49 -29.72 16.94 -6.48
N PRO A 50 -30.92 16.68 -5.92
CA PRO A 50 -31.95 15.94 -6.63
C PRO A 50 -32.48 16.72 -7.84
N THR A 51 -32.88 16.04 -8.92
CA THR A 51 -33.42 16.71 -10.11
C THR A 51 -34.72 17.46 -9.80
N PHE A 52 -35.67 16.80 -9.12
CA PHE A 52 -36.94 17.41 -8.69
C PHE A 52 -37.18 17.27 -7.19
N ARG A 53 -37.92 18.23 -6.62
CA ARG A 53 -38.31 18.28 -5.20
C ARG A 53 -39.22 17.12 -4.81
N ASN A 54 -40.19 16.78 -5.66
CA ASN A 54 -41.16 15.73 -5.41
C ASN A 54 -40.71 14.42 -6.06
N ASP A 55 -40.95 13.31 -5.37
CA ASP A 55 -41.04 12.01 -6.04
C ASP A 55 -42.26 12.02 -6.97
N TYR A 56 -42.23 11.22 -8.04
CA TYR A 56 -43.41 11.04 -8.87
C TYR A 56 -43.51 9.63 -9.45
N VAL A 57 -44.74 9.26 -9.77
CA VAL A 57 -45.09 8.08 -10.56
C VAL A 57 -45.95 8.54 -11.73
N GLU A 58 -45.59 8.13 -12.94
CA GLU A 58 -46.34 8.45 -14.16
C GLU A 58 -47.07 7.21 -14.65
N LEU A 59 -48.39 7.28 -14.79
CA LEU A 59 -49.20 6.23 -15.40
C LEU A 59 -49.38 6.51 -16.89
N PHE A 60 -49.55 5.46 -17.68
CA PHE A 60 -49.79 5.54 -19.11
C PHE A 60 -50.80 4.48 -19.53
N ASN A 61 -51.78 4.86 -20.36
CA ASN A 61 -52.71 3.91 -20.95
C ASN A 61 -52.20 3.46 -22.32
N ALA A 62 -51.49 2.34 -22.35
CA ALA A 62 -51.04 1.65 -23.56
C ALA A 62 -52.17 0.87 -24.28
N GLY A 63 -53.36 0.80 -23.68
CA GLY A 63 -54.53 0.11 -24.22
C GLY A 63 -55.31 0.91 -25.26
N THR A 64 -56.40 0.32 -25.75
CA THR A 64 -57.26 0.90 -26.80
C THR A 64 -58.58 1.47 -26.29
N ALA A 65 -58.83 1.41 -24.98
CA ALA A 65 -60.04 1.94 -24.34
C ALA A 65 -59.70 2.81 -23.13
N PRO A 66 -60.54 3.79 -22.75
CA PRO A 66 -60.33 4.58 -21.55
C PRO A 66 -60.33 3.71 -20.29
N VAL A 67 -59.39 3.95 -19.38
CA VAL A 67 -59.27 3.22 -18.10
C VAL A 67 -59.61 4.16 -16.95
N SER A 68 -60.50 3.74 -16.04
CA SER A 68 -60.82 4.51 -14.84
C SER A 68 -59.81 4.22 -13.73
N LEU A 69 -59.32 5.27 -13.06
CA LEU A 69 -58.47 5.17 -11.86
C LEU A 69 -59.29 5.01 -10.57
N ALA A 70 -60.62 5.09 -10.65
CA ALA A 70 -61.50 4.94 -9.49
C ALA A 70 -61.32 3.56 -8.83
N GLY A 71 -61.01 3.54 -7.54
CA GLY A 71 -60.80 2.30 -6.77
C GLY A 71 -59.41 1.68 -6.93
N LEU A 72 -58.52 2.31 -7.71
CA LEU A 72 -57.11 1.91 -7.83
C LEU A 72 -56.24 2.60 -6.76
N SER A 73 -55.07 2.04 -6.47
CA SER A 73 -54.07 2.67 -5.61
C SER A 73 -52.64 2.48 -6.13
N LEU A 74 -51.76 3.41 -5.75
CA LEU A 74 -50.31 3.25 -5.82
C LEU A 74 -49.78 2.85 -4.44
N GLN A 75 -48.98 1.79 -4.39
CA GLN A 75 -48.44 1.25 -3.15
C GLN A 75 -46.93 1.06 -3.26
N TYR A 76 -46.22 1.23 -2.15
CA TYR A 76 -44.76 1.17 -2.12
C TYR A 76 -44.23 0.23 -1.03
N ALA A 77 -43.15 -0.49 -1.33
CA ALA A 77 -42.34 -1.20 -0.35
C ALA A 77 -40.86 -1.02 -0.67
N SER A 78 -40.01 -1.03 0.35
CA SER A 78 -38.55 -0.92 0.14
C SER A 78 -37.99 -2.14 -0.57
N ALA A 79 -36.85 -1.99 -1.24
CA ALA A 79 -36.23 -3.00 -2.09
C ALA A 79 -36.17 -4.39 -1.43
N THR A 80 -35.61 -4.48 -0.22
CA THR A 80 -35.41 -5.73 0.52
C THR A 80 -36.02 -5.74 1.93
N GLY A 81 -36.70 -4.67 2.34
CA GLY A 81 -37.22 -4.54 3.70
C GLY A 81 -38.39 -5.47 4.01
N THR A 82 -38.68 -5.64 5.31
CA THR A 82 -39.63 -6.64 5.81
C THR A 82 -41.08 -6.16 5.90
N GLY A 83 -41.34 -4.86 5.69
CA GLY A 83 -42.69 -4.28 5.69
C GLY A 83 -43.52 -4.65 4.46
N THR A 84 -44.85 -4.64 4.60
CA THR A 84 -45.81 -4.94 3.50
C THR A 84 -46.17 -3.68 2.72
N PHE A 85 -46.74 -3.82 1.52
CA PHE A 85 -47.28 -2.68 0.77
C PHE A 85 -48.37 -1.92 1.54
N ALA A 86 -49.13 -2.61 2.40
CA ALA A 86 -50.10 -1.98 3.31
C ALA A 86 -49.46 -1.15 4.44
N SER A 87 -48.17 -1.34 4.71
CA SER A 87 -47.46 -0.70 5.82
C SER A 87 -46.92 0.69 5.48
N ASN A 88 -46.83 1.07 4.19
CA ASN A 88 -46.30 2.37 3.74
C ASN A 88 -47.37 3.16 2.98
N SER A 89 -48.19 3.93 3.71
CA SER A 89 -49.17 4.91 3.20
C SER A 89 -49.75 4.59 1.81
N VAL A 90 -50.83 3.80 1.76
CA VAL A 90 -51.52 3.45 0.51
C VAL A 90 -52.12 4.70 -0.13
N LEU A 91 -51.71 5.00 -1.37
CA LEU A 91 -52.20 6.16 -2.09
C LEU A 91 -53.37 5.77 -2.99
N ALA A 92 -54.60 6.04 -2.57
CA ALA A 92 -55.77 5.89 -3.43
C ALA A 92 -55.75 6.91 -4.59
N LEU A 93 -56.01 6.45 -5.81
CA LEU A 93 -56.05 7.28 -7.00
C LEU A 93 -57.44 7.95 -7.19
N PRO A 94 -57.50 9.16 -7.79
CA PRO A 94 -58.77 9.88 -7.96
C PRO A 94 -59.66 9.22 -9.01
N GLY A 95 -60.97 9.43 -8.92
CA GLY A 95 -61.94 8.89 -9.88
C GLY A 95 -61.92 9.60 -11.24
N VAL A 96 -60.85 9.45 -12.01
CA VAL A 96 -60.66 10.02 -13.35
C VAL A 96 -60.39 8.93 -14.37
N SER A 97 -60.66 9.20 -15.66
CA SER A 97 -60.38 8.25 -16.74
C SER A 97 -59.20 8.70 -17.59
N VAL A 98 -58.21 7.81 -17.76
CA VAL A 98 -57.04 8.00 -18.62
C VAL A 98 -57.36 7.46 -20.01
N GLN A 99 -57.35 8.34 -21.02
CA GLN A 99 -57.67 7.97 -22.41
C GLN A 99 -56.55 7.11 -23.03
N PRO A 100 -56.83 6.32 -24.08
CA PRO A 100 -55.81 5.61 -24.84
C PRO A 100 -54.66 6.53 -25.28
N GLY A 101 -53.42 6.13 -24.98
CA GLY A 101 -52.21 6.89 -25.25
C GLY A 101 -51.99 8.11 -24.35
N GLN A 102 -52.80 8.32 -23.32
CA GLN A 102 -52.67 9.44 -22.39
C GLN A 102 -51.77 9.09 -21.20
N TYR A 103 -50.99 10.06 -20.73
CA TYR A 103 -50.22 9.98 -19.49
C TYR A 103 -51.02 10.57 -18.32
N TYR A 104 -50.70 10.14 -17.10
CA TYR A 104 -51.28 10.70 -15.89
C TYR A 104 -50.20 10.81 -14.81
N LEU A 105 -49.85 12.04 -14.42
CA LEU A 105 -48.75 12.32 -13.49
C LEU A 105 -49.24 12.41 -12.05
N VAL A 106 -48.70 11.56 -11.19
CA VAL A 106 -48.90 11.61 -9.75
C VAL A 106 -47.64 12.13 -9.07
N SER A 107 -47.70 13.36 -8.56
CA SER A 107 -46.65 13.92 -7.71
C SER A 107 -46.88 13.46 -6.27
N LEU A 108 -45.85 12.97 -5.59
CA LEU A 108 -45.94 12.50 -4.20
C LEU A 108 -45.60 13.65 -3.22
N PRO A 109 -46.22 13.68 -2.03
CA PRO A 109 -46.04 14.79 -1.10
C PRO A 109 -44.62 14.83 -0.55
N THR A 110 -44.09 16.03 -0.36
CA THR A 110 -42.78 16.24 0.25
C THR A 110 -42.76 17.49 1.09
N THR A 111 -41.92 17.50 2.13
CA THR A 111 -41.55 18.71 2.88
C THR A 111 -40.18 19.25 2.46
N SER A 112 -39.49 18.56 1.54
CA SER A 112 -38.17 18.97 1.04
C SER A 112 -38.27 20.16 0.10
N THR A 113 -37.28 21.04 0.20
CA THR A 113 -37.08 22.18 -0.71
C THR A 113 -35.92 21.96 -1.67
N LEU A 114 -35.26 20.80 -1.68
CA LEU A 114 -34.11 20.52 -2.56
C LEU A 114 -34.54 20.04 -3.95
N GLY A 115 -33.89 20.53 -5.01
CA GLY A 115 -34.21 20.21 -6.42
C GLY A 115 -35.16 21.21 -7.09
N ALA A 116 -35.46 21.03 -8.37
CA ALA A 116 -36.38 21.89 -9.12
C ALA A 116 -37.86 21.52 -8.88
N ALA A 117 -38.79 22.43 -9.14
CA ALA A 117 -40.20 22.04 -9.26
C ALA A 117 -40.37 21.13 -10.50
N LEU A 118 -41.40 20.28 -10.51
CA LEU A 118 -41.73 19.50 -11.71
C LEU A 118 -41.97 20.46 -12.90
N PRO A 119 -41.44 20.14 -14.09
CA PRO A 119 -41.49 21.03 -15.26
C PRO A 119 -42.90 21.15 -15.84
N VAL A 120 -43.81 20.25 -15.43
CA VAL A 120 -45.24 20.27 -15.74
C VAL A 120 -46.05 20.13 -14.46
N ALA A 121 -47.24 20.72 -14.41
CA ALA A 121 -48.16 20.54 -13.30
C ALA A 121 -48.67 19.09 -13.29
N ALA A 122 -48.54 18.40 -12.16
CA ALA A 122 -49.04 17.05 -11.99
C ALA A 122 -50.57 17.01 -12.00
N ASP A 123 -51.13 15.94 -12.56
CA ASP A 123 -52.58 15.74 -12.64
C ASP A 123 -53.18 15.41 -11.28
N PHE A 124 -52.38 14.83 -10.39
CA PHE A 124 -52.74 14.57 -9.00
C PHE A 124 -51.58 14.86 -8.06
N SER A 125 -51.86 15.57 -6.97
CA SER A 125 -50.92 15.87 -5.88
C SER A 125 -51.65 15.68 -4.55
N PRO A 126 -51.53 14.50 -3.92
CA PRO A 126 -52.22 14.19 -2.67
C PRO A 126 -51.50 14.85 -1.49
N THR A 127 -52.22 15.01 -0.38
CA THR A 127 -51.65 15.55 0.88
C THR A 127 -50.91 14.50 1.70
N SER A 128 -51.08 13.21 1.38
CA SER A 128 -50.38 12.08 1.99
C SER A 128 -50.08 11.01 0.93
N GLY A 129 -49.01 10.24 1.12
CA GLY A 129 -48.56 9.24 0.17
C GLY A 129 -47.24 8.58 0.60
N PRO A 130 -46.75 7.58 -0.13
CA PRO A 130 -45.46 6.96 0.15
C PRO A 130 -44.31 7.87 -0.27
N ASN A 131 -43.17 7.76 0.41
CA ASN A 131 -41.89 8.29 -0.06
C ASN A 131 -41.12 7.18 -0.75
N LEU A 132 -40.61 7.45 -1.93
CA LEU A 132 -39.87 6.46 -2.70
C LEU A 132 -38.37 6.53 -2.35
N SER A 133 -37.65 5.46 -2.61
CA SER A 133 -36.19 5.43 -2.47
C SER A 133 -35.55 5.81 -3.80
N ALA A 134 -34.54 6.66 -3.77
CA ALA A 134 -33.81 7.05 -4.98
C ALA A 134 -33.12 5.87 -5.67
N SER A 135 -32.60 4.90 -4.90
CA SER A 135 -31.73 3.83 -5.40
C SER A 135 -32.38 2.45 -5.48
N GLY A 136 -33.55 2.23 -4.87
CA GLY A 136 -34.19 0.92 -4.96
C GLY A 136 -35.46 0.77 -4.14
N GLY A 137 -36.49 0.21 -4.75
CA GLY A 137 -37.81 0.04 -4.14
C GLY A 137 -38.76 -0.78 -5.02
N LYS A 138 -40.01 -0.89 -4.57
CA LYS A 138 -41.08 -1.62 -5.26
C LYS A 138 -42.31 -0.72 -5.33
N VAL A 139 -42.78 -0.39 -6.53
CA VAL A 139 -43.99 0.40 -6.76
C VAL A 139 -45.02 -0.50 -7.44
N ALA A 140 -46.19 -0.66 -6.84
CA ALA A 140 -47.28 -1.46 -7.39
C ALA A 140 -48.50 -0.58 -7.68
N LEU A 141 -49.04 -0.71 -8.90
CA LEU A 141 -50.38 -0.24 -9.24
C LEU A 141 -51.37 -1.35 -8.91
N VAL A 142 -52.33 -1.08 -8.03
CA VAL A 142 -53.20 -2.12 -7.43
C VAL A 142 -54.67 -1.82 -7.67
N ASN A 143 -55.42 -2.82 -8.11
CA ASN A 143 -56.88 -2.81 -8.29
C ASN A 143 -57.64 -2.97 -6.96
N SER A 144 -57.27 -2.15 -5.98
CA SER A 144 -57.93 -2.04 -4.69
C SER A 144 -57.51 -0.74 -4.02
N PRO A 145 -58.40 -0.05 -3.29
CA PRO A 145 -58.01 1.06 -2.43
C PRO A 145 -57.39 0.57 -1.11
N SER A 146 -57.42 -0.75 -0.84
CA SER A 146 -56.81 -1.36 0.34
C SER A 146 -55.38 -1.81 0.08
N GLY A 147 -54.52 -1.67 1.10
CA GLY A 147 -53.13 -2.10 1.02
C GLY A 147 -52.95 -3.61 0.92
N LEU A 148 -51.98 -4.07 0.13
CA LEU A 148 -51.62 -5.49 0.07
C LEU A 148 -50.83 -5.87 1.33
N ALA A 149 -51.31 -6.85 2.09
CA ALA A 149 -50.62 -7.42 3.25
C ALA A 149 -49.39 -8.31 2.90
N CYS A 150 -48.77 -8.07 1.74
CA CYS A 150 -47.58 -8.78 1.27
C CYS A 150 -46.55 -7.77 0.73
N ASN A 151 -45.33 -8.23 0.44
CA ASN A 151 -44.33 -7.47 -0.31
C ASN A 151 -43.60 -8.30 -1.37
N GLY A 152 -44.00 -9.57 -1.53
CA GLY A 152 -43.46 -10.53 -2.49
C GLY A 152 -42.03 -11.02 -2.21
N GLY A 153 -41.38 -10.52 -1.16
CA GLY A 153 -40.12 -11.02 -0.63
C GLY A 153 -40.34 -11.74 0.70
N SER A 154 -40.05 -11.05 1.81
CA SER A 154 -40.20 -11.58 3.17
C SER A 154 -41.64 -11.97 3.54
N ALA A 155 -42.63 -11.36 2.90
CA ALA A 155 -44.04 -11.71 2.99
C ALA A 155 -44.56 -12.00 1.58
N ALA A 156 -44.58 -13.28 1.20
CA ALA A 156 -45.05 -13.71 -0.11
C ALA A 156 -46.50 -13.28 -0.37
N CYS A 157 -46.78 -12.84 -1.59
CA CYS A 157 -48.15 -12.48 -1.98
C CYS A 157 -48.96 -13.75 -2.29
N SER A 158 -50.16 -13.86 -1.70
CA SER A 158 -51.11 -14.91 -2.08
C SER A 158 -51.60 -14.73 -3.52
N THR A 159 -52.13 -15.79 -4.14
CA THR A 159 -52.72 -15.72 -5.49
C THR A 159 -53.78 -14.64 -5.60
N ALA A 160 -54.60 -14.44 -4.56
CA ALA A 160 -55.60 -13.38 -4.51
C ALA A 160 -54.97 -11.98 -4.49
N GLN A 161 -53.85 -11.79 -3.78
CA GLN A 161 -53.13 -10.51 -3.76
C GLN A 161 -52.37 -10.24 -5.06
N LEU A 162 -51.75 -11.26 -5.65
CA LEU A 162 -51.10 -11.15 -6.97
C LEU A 162 -52.13 -10.76 -8.05
N GLY A 163 -53.34 -11.32 -8.00
CA GLY A 163 -54.43 -10.97 -8.92
C GLY A 163 -54.97 -9.55 -8.77
N LEU A 164 -54.57 -8.81 -7.73
CA LEU A 164 -54.91 -7.39 -7.56
C LEU A 164 -53.84 -6.46 -8.12
N ILE A 165 -52.61 -6.93 -8.39
CA ILE A 165 -51.53 -6.10 -8.95
C ILE A 165 -51.76 -5.97 -10.46
N MET A 166 -51.91 -4.73 -10.93
CA MET A 166 -52.10 -4.40 -12.35
C MET A 166 -50.78 -4.17 -13.08
N ASP A 167 -49.79 -3.61 -12.39
CA ASP A 167 -48.42 -3.40 -12.86
C ASP A 167 -47.50 -3.26 -11.64
N LEU A 168 -46.28 -3.79 -11.72
CA LEU A 168 -45.29 -3.78 -10.64
C LEU A 168 -43.91 -3.40 -11.18
N VAL A 169 -43.32 -2.36 -10.59
CA VAL A 169 -41.94 -1.96 -10.87
C VAL A 169 -41.09 -2.17 -9.62
N GLY A 170 -40.30 -3.24 -9.62
CA GLY A 170 -39.20 -3.41 -8.67
C GLY A 170 -37.89 -2.96 -9.29
N TYR A 171 -37.10 -2.16 -8.57
CA TYR A 171 -35.87 -1.55 -9.09
C TYR A 171 -34.72 -1.53 -8.10
N GLY A 172 -33.50 -1.44 -8.63
CA GLY A 172 -32.27 -1.58 -7.87
C GLY A 172 -32.18 -2.97 -7.22
N ALA A 173 -31.94 -3.04 -5.92
CA ALA A 173 -31.85 -4.30 -5.19
C ALA A 173 -33.22 -4.93 -4.83
N ALA A 174 -34.31 -4.55 -5.52
CA ALA A 174 -35.63 -5.05 -5.21
C ALA A 174 -35.71 -6.58 -5.29
N ASN A 175 -36.33 -7.22 -4.29
CA ASN A 175 -36.52 -8.67 -4.25
C ASN A 175 -37.90 -9.14 -4.74
N PHE A 176 -38.70 -8.24 -5.29
CA PHE A 176 -39.99 -8.53 -5.93
C PHE A 176 -40.22 -7.52 -7.05
N TYR A 177 -40.38 -8.04 -8.26
CA TYR A 177 -40.40 -7.34 -9.54
C TYR A 177 -41.07 -8.24 -10.58
N GLU A 178 -41.42 -7.69 -11.73
CA GLU A 178 -41.93 -8.49 -12.86
C GLU A 178 -40.78 -9.09 -13.67
N GLY A 179 -40.93 -10.35 -14.05
CA GLY A 179 -39.97 -11.07 -14.88
C GLY A 179 -38.75 -11.59 -14.11
N SER A 180 -37.63 -11.73 -14.81
CA SER A 180 -36.44 -12.43 -14.31
C SER A 180 -35.45 -11.55 -13.54
N ALA A 181 -35.60 -10.22 -13.60
CA ALA A 181 -34.74 -9.27 -12.88
C ALA A 181 -35.45 -7.92 -12.66
N ALA A 182 -35.04 -7.21 -11.60
CA ALA A 182 -35.47 -5.85 -11.30
C ALA A 182 -35.03 -4.85 -12.39
N ALA A 183 -35.75 -3.74 -12.52
CA ALA A 183 -35.31 -2.60 -13.29
C ALA A 183 -33.98 -2.02 -12.74
N PRO A 184 -33.17 -1.33 -13.57
CA PRO A 184 -31.88 -0.77 -13.15
C PRO A 184 -31.99 0.17 -11.93
N THR A 185 -30.88 0.39 -11.24
CA THR A 185 -30.82 1.30 -10.07
C THR A 185 -30.96 2.76 -10.52
N ALA A 186 -32.04 3.43 -10.11
CA ALA A 186 -32.23 4.87 -10.26
C ALA A 186 -31.33 5.67 -9.29
N SER A 187 -31.44 7.00 -9.29
CA SER A 187 -30.67 7.85 -8.38
C SER A 187 -31.45 9.11 -8.01
N THR A 188 -30.84 10.00 -7.24
CA THR A 188 -31.39 11.34 -6.97
C THR A 188 -31.49 12.20 -8.23
N THR A 189 -30.83 11.83 -9.34
CA THR A 189 -30.84 12.59 -10.60
C THR A 189 -31.41 11.81 -11.79
N LEU A 190 -31.76 10.54 -11.62
CA LEU A 190 -32.24 9.66 -12.68
C LEU A 190 -33.59 9.03 -12.29
N ALA A 191 -34.52 8.98 -13.23
CA ALA A 191 -35.78 8.24 -13.13
C ALA A 191 -35.67 6.90 -13.87
N LEU A 192 -36.57 5.97 -13.56
CA LEU A 192 -36.85 4.81 -14.40
C LEU A 192 -37.83 5.24 -15.48
N LEU A 193 -37.49 4.94 -16.73
CA LEU A 193 -38.26 5.27 -17.92
C LEU A 193 -38.64 3.96 -18.62
N ARG A 194 -39.95 3.70 -18.73
CA ARG A 194 -40.45 2.53 -19.47
C ARG A 194 -40.23 2.76 -20.97
N ALA A 195 -39.74 1.73 -21.65
CA ALA A 195 -39.36 1.76 -23.06
C ALA A 195 -40.52 2.15 -23.97
N THR A 196 -40.17 2.74 -25.12
CA THR A 196 -41.12 3.23 -26.12
C THR A 196 -42.17 4.18 -25.52
N ASP A 197 -41.73 5.04 -24.60
CA ASP A 197 -42.60 6.00 -23.92
C ASP A 197 -43.75 5.36 -23.13
N GLY A 198 -43.58 4.13 -22.62
CA GLY A 198 -44.61 3.39 -21.91
C GLY A 198 -45.41 2.40 -22.77
N CYS A 199 -45.18 2.36 -24.09
CA CYS A 199 -45.83 1.39 -24.97
C CYS A 199 -45.28 -0.04 -24.87
N THR A 200 -44.10 -0.22 -24.27
CA THR A 200 -43.49 -1.55 -24.11
C THR A 200 -43.68 -2.05 -22.68
N ASP A 201 -44.52 -3.06 -22.53
CA ASP A 201 -44.72 -3.79 -21.28
C ASP A 201 -44.69 -5.30 -21.56
N THR A 202 -43.54 -5.91 -21.29
CA THR A 202 -43.30 -7.35 -21.47
C THR A 202 -43.50 -8.13 -20.17
N ASN A 203 -43.89 -7.45 -19.08
CA ASN A 203 -43.83 -7.95 -17.71
C ASN A 203 -42.42 -8.38 -17.30
N VAL A 204 -41.39 -7.72 -17.82
CA VAL A 204 -40.00 -7.96 -17.43
C VAL A 204 -39.34 -6.62 -17.14
N ASN A 205 -39.32 -6.22 -15.87
CA ASN A 205 -38.88 -4.88 -15.47
C ASN A 205 -37.47 -4.53 -15.99
N ALA A 206 -36.53 -5.48 -15.99
CA ALA A 206 -35.17 -5.28 -16.52
C ALA A 206 -35.11 -5.03 -18.04
N SER A 207 -36.11 -5.48 -18.80
CA SER A 207 -36.21 -5.26 -20.26
C SER A 207 -37.06 -4.04 -20.59
N ASP A 208 -38.04 -3.73 -19.75
CA ASP A 208 -39.01 -2.67 -19.98
C ASP A 208 -38.53 -1.31 -19.48
N PHE A 209 -37.60 -1.23 -18.52
CA PHE A 209 -37.13 0.03 -17.95
C PHE A 209 -35.63 0.28 -18.14
N ALA A 210 -35.28 1.52 -18.46
CA ALA A 210 -33.93 2.04 -18.39
C ALA A 210 -33.88 3.27 -17.46
N THR A 211 -32.71 3.60 -16.92
CA THR A 211 -32.54 4.87 -16.20
C THR A 211 -32.24 6.00 -17.17
N GLY A 212 -32.77 7.18 -16.88
CA GLY A 212 -32.53 8.38 -17.67
C GLY A 212 -32.90 9.64 -16.90
N THR A 213 -32.67 10.80 -17.51
CA THR A 213 -33.10 12.07 -16.92
C THR A 213 -34.62 12.04 -16.72
N PRO A 214 -35.14 12.41 -15.53
CA PRO A 214 -36.57 12.50 -15.26
C PRO A 214 -37.28 13.40 -16.28
N LEU A 215 -38.25 12.86 -17.01
CA LEU A 215 -39.01 13.55 -18.07
C LEU A 215 -40.52 13.41 -17.83
N PRO A 216 -41.07 13.99 -16.74
CA PRO A 216 -42.46 13.78 -16.37
C PRO A 216 -43.43 14.36 -17.42
N ARG A 217 -44.45 13.57 -17.74
CA ARG A 217 -45.55 13.83 -18.67
C ARG A 217 -46.87 13.72 -17.92
N HIS A 218 -47.84 14.51 -18.35
CA HIS A 218 -49.14 14.65 -17.69
C HIS A 218 -50.29 14.50 -18.70
N SER A 219 -51.54 14.63 -18.26
CA SER A 219 -52.72 14.45 -19.12
C SER A 219 -52.81 15.41 -20.30
N GLY A 220 -52.09 16.53 -20.25
CA GLY A 220 -51.93 17.50 -21.35
C GLY A 220 -50.83 17.18 -22.36
N THR A 221 -49.98 16.16 -22.11
CA THR A 221 -48.98 15.69 -23.07
C THR A 221 -49.67 15.03 -24.27
N ALA A 222 -49.14 15.25 -25.48
CA ALA A 222 -49.70 14.66 -26.70
C ALA A 222 -49.87 13.14 -26.58
N LEU A 223 -51.03 12.64 -27.02
CA LEU A 223 -51.36 11.22 -26.94
C LEU A 223 -50.35 10.38 -27.72
N LYS A 224 -49.85 9.31 -27.11
CA LYS A 224 -48.92 8.34 -27.71
C LYS A 224 -49.67 7.06 -28.08
N THR A 225 -49.85 6.81 -29.37
CA THR A 225 -50.47 5.57 -29.84
C THR A 225 -49.45 4.43 -29.93
N CYS A 226 -49.73 3.32 -29.24
CA CYS A 226 -48.94 2.11 -29.35
C CYS A 226 -49.42 1.30 -30.55
N SER A 227 -48.58 1.15 -31.59
CA SER A 227 -48.96 0.44 -32.82
C SER A 227 -48.76 -1.07 -32.65
N GLY A 228 -49.81 -1.87 -32.88
CA GLY A 228 -49.69 -3.32 -33.03
C GLY A 228 -48.99 -3.68 -34.35
N GLY A 229 -48.01 -4.58 -34.32
CA GLY A 229 -47.20 -4.93 -35.49
C GLY A 229 -47.98 -5.68 -36.58
N SER A 230 -47.77 -5.31 -37.85
CA SER A 230 -47.45 -6.23 -38.97
C SER A 230 -47.16 -5.46 -40.28
N THR A 231 -46.47 -6.16 -41.17
CA THR A 231 -45.86 -5.87 -42.49
C THR A 231 -46.76 -5.29 -43.59
N GLY A 232 -46.17 -4.50 -44.52
CA GLY A 232 -46.70 -4.32 -45.89
C GLY A 232 -46.44 -2.95 -46.52
N GLY A 233 -45.73 -2.91 -47.65
CA GLY A 233 -45.28 -1.69 -48.34
C GLY A 233 -46.26 -1.05 -49.33
N GLY A 234 -45.86 0.11 -49.87
CA GLY A 234 -46.35 0.64 -51.15
C GLY A 234 -46.64 2.15 -51.26
N THR A 235 -45.61 2.90 -51.64
CA THR A 235 -45.56 4.01 -52.64
C THR A 235 -46.27 5.37 -52.47
N GLY A 236 -45.45 6.43 -52.61
CA GLY A 236 -45.77 7.80 -53.07
C GLY A 236 -45.64 8.89 -51.97
N GLY A 237 -44.83 9.94 -52.02
CA GLY A 237 -43.88 10.50 -52.99
C GLY A 237 -43.66 11.99 -52.67
N GLY A 238 -42.43 12.38 -52.27
CA GLY A 238 -41.94 13.77 -52.10
C GLY A 238 -42.21 14.39 -50.71
N THR A 239 -41.30 15.09 -50.01
CA THR A 239 -39.93 15.59 -50.27
C THR A 239 -39.29 15.97 -48.91
N GLY A 240 -38.03 15.60 -48.66
CA GLY A 240 -37.10 16.33 -47.78
C GLY A 240 -36.80 15.77 -46.38
N GLY A 241 -35.54 15.33 -46.18
CA GLY A 241 -34.85 15.28 -44.88
C GLY A 241 -34.70 13.89 -44.23
N GLY A 242 -33.68 13.13 -44.60
CA GLY A 242 -33.36 11.85 -43.96
C GLY A 242 -32.59 11.99 -42.64
N THR A 243 -32.96 11.19 -41.64
CA THR A 243 -32.09 10.78 -40.53
C THR A 243 -32.34 9.31 -40.24
N GLY A 244 -31.60 8.46 -40.93
CA GLY A 244 -31.59 7.02 -40.73
C GLY A 244 -30.96 6.64 -39.39
N THR A 245 -31.50 5.59 -38.78
CA THR A 245 -31.00 4.87 -37.60
C THR A 245 -29.78 3.99 -37.92
N ASP A 246 -28.90 4.42 -38.81
CA ASP A 246 -27.69 3.67 -39.17
C ASP A 246 -26.49 4.18 -38.36
N ALA A 247 -25.65 3.27 -37.89
CA ALA A 247 -24.50 3.64 -37.07
C ALA A 247 -23.50 4.45 -37.93
N GLN A 248 -23.07 5.61 -37.45
CA GLN A 248 -22.11 6.45 -38.18
C GLN A 248 -20.79 5.70 -38.30
N SER A 249 -20.30 5.48 -39.53
CA SER A 249 -18.99 4.87 -39.76
C SER A 249 -17.89 5.88 -39.40
N VAL A 250 -17.06 5.54 -38.42
CA VAL A 250 -15.95 6.37 -37.93
C VAL A 250 -14.74 5.49 -37.59
N THR A 251 -13.56 6.07 -37.74
CA THR A 251 -12.30 5.44 -37.32
C THR A 251 -12.14 5.52 -35.80
N ILE A 252 -11.29 4.66 -35.22
CA ILE A 252 -11.04 4.67 -33.77
C ILE A 252 -10.45 6.03 -33.30
N PRO A 253 -9.50 6.66 -34.02
CA PRO A 253 -9.00 7.99 -33.64
C PRO A 253 -10.08 9.08 -33.63
N GLN A 254 -11.09 9.00 -34.50
CA GLN A 254 -12.24 9.92 -34.47
C GLN A 254 -13.18 9.68 -33.28
N ILE A 255 -13.25 8.43 -32.80
CA ILE A 255 -13.99 8.10 -31.58
C ILE A 255 -13.25 8.65 -30.38
N GLN A 256 -11.94 8.43 -30.27
CA GLN A 256 -11.13 8.92 -29.16
C GLN A 256 -11.07 10.45 -29.14
N GLY A 257 -10.70 11.08 -30.25
CA GLY A 257 -10.41 12.51 -30.30
C GLY A 257 -9.06 12.85 -29.66
N ASN A 258 -8.78 14.15 -29.50
CA ASN A 258 -7.49 14.67 -29.01
C ASN A 258 -7.55 15.21 -27.56
N GLY A 259 -8.57 14.80 -26.80
CA GLY A 259 -8.77 15.21 -25.42
C GLY A 259 -9.21 14.04 -24.56
N ALA A 260 -9.29 14.24 -23.25
CA ALA A 260 -9.62 13.19 -22.27
C ALA A 260 -11.11 12.75 -22.26
N THR A 261 -11.87 13.11 -23.29
CA THR A 261 -13.28 12.74 -23.43
C THR A 261 -13.60 12.72 -24.92
N SER A 262 -14.29 11.66 -25.33
CA SER A 262 -14.67 11.51 -26.72
C SER A 262 -15.60 12.64 -27.21
N PRO A 263 -15.40 13.17 -28.43
CA PRO A 263 -16.37 14.08 -29.05
C PRO A 263 -17.68 13.38 -29.46
N LEU A 264 -17.73 12.04 -29.39
CA LEU A 264 -18.84 11.21 -29.84
C LEU A 264 -19.61 10.53 -28.70
N VAL A 265 -19.42 10.94 -27.44
CA VAL A 265 -20.14 10.37 -26.29
C VAL A 265 -21.65 10.32 -26.54
N GLY A 266 -22.24 9.16 -26.27
CA GLY A 266 -23.66 8.86 -26.47
C GLY A 266 -24.07 8.57 -27.92
N LYS A 267 -23.15 8.68 -28.90
CA LYS A 267 -23.42 8.34 -30.29
C LYS A 267 -23.20 6.84 -30.55
N LYS A 268 -24.06 6.26 -31.38
CA LYS A 268 -23.87 4.92 -31.92
C LYS A 268 -23.00 4.99 -33.17
N VAL A 269 -21.88 4.29 -33.13
CA VAL A 269 -20.85 4.30 -34.18
C VAL A 269 -20.61 2.90 -34.73
N SER A 270 -20.13 2.81 -35.95
CA SER A 270 -19.55 1.58 -36.50
C SER A 270 -18.08 1.81 -36.84
N THR A 271 -17.23 0.89 -36.40
CA THR A 271 -15.78 0.99 -36.58
C THR A 271 -15.16 -0.36 -36.90
N ARG A 272 -13.88 -0.34 -37.26
CA ARG A 272 -13.07 -1.51 -37.60
C ARG A 272 -11.73 -1.42 -36.89
N GLY A 273 -11.20 -2.56 -36.46
CA GLY A 273 -9.84 -2.65 -35.94
C GLY A 273 -9.40 -4.09 -35.77
N VAL A 274 -8.23 -4.28 -35.15
CA VAL A 274 -7.66 -5.57 -34.79
C VAL A 274 -7.72 -5.74 -33.28
N VAL A 275 -8.17 -6.90 -32.81
CA VAL A 275 -8.22 -7.22 -31.38
C VAL A 275 -6.78 -7.44 -30.87
N THR A 276 -6.33 -6.61 -29.93
CA THR A 276 -4.95 -6.63 -29.42
C THR A 276 -4.82 -7.33 -28.07
N LYS A 277 -5.87 -7.31 -27.23
CA LYS A 277 -5.91 -8.00 -25.95
C LYS A 277 -7.35 -8.30 -25.50
N LEU A 278 -7.55 -9.44 -24.83
CA LEU A 278 -8.82 -9.80 -24.19
C LEU A 278 -8.74 -9.57 -22.67
N LEU A 279 -9.85 -9.13 -22.09
CA LEU A 279 -10.14 -9.16 -20.65
C LEU A 279 -11.36 -10.04 -20.39
N ASN A 280 -11.72 -10.27 -19.13
CA ASN A 280 -12.88 -11.11 -18.76
C ASN A 280 -14.25 -10.46 -19.08
N ASN A 281 -14.28 -9.16 -19.36
CA ASN A 281 -15.49 -8.36 -19.55
C ASN A 281 -15.48 -7.53 -20.85
N GLY A 282 -14.50 -7.73 -21.72
CA GLY A 282 -14.30 -6.94 -22.93
C GLY A 282 -12.97 -7.24 -23.61
N PHE A 283 -12.63 -6.43 -24.60
CA PHE A 283 -11.38 -6.55 -25.36
C PHE A 283 -10.92 -5.19 -25.88
N TYR A 284 -9.62 -5.04 -26.08
CA TYR A 284 -9.05 -3.87 -26.74
C TYR A 284 -9.01 -4.09 -28.25
N LEU A 285 -9.40 -3.05 -28.97
CA LEU A 285 -9.45 -2.98 -30.43
C LEU A 285 -8.59 -1.80 -30.88
N GLN A 286 -7.72 -2.00 -31.86
CA GLN A 286 -6.85 -0.94 -32.36
C GLN A 286 -6.93 -0.83 -33.88
N ASP A 287 -6.92 0.40 -34.40
CA ASP A 287 -6.76 0.66 -35.82
C ASP A 287 -5.32 0.32 -36.22
N PRO A 288 -5.07 -0.69 -37.09
CA PRO A 288 -3.72 -1.09 -37.44
C PRO A 288 -2.98 -0.06 -38.30
N THR A 289 -3.69 0.90 -38.90
CA THR A 289 -3.09 1.98 -39.72
C THR A 289 -2.93 3.25 -38.89
N GLY A 290 -3.90 3.52 -38.02
CA GLY A 290 -4.02 4.76 -37.27
C GLY A 290 -4.24 5.98 -38.15
N ASP A 291 -4.23 7.17 -37.54
CA ASP A 291 -4.32 8.45 -38.26
C ASP A 291 -2.96 9.18 -38.38
N GLY A 292 -1.91 8.62 -37.76
CA GLY A 292 -0.55 9.17 -37.75
C GLY A 292 -0.39 10.44 -36.91
N GLN A 293 -1.36 10.78 -36.07
CA GLN A 293 -1.27 11.92 -35.14
C GLN A 293 -0.84 11.44 -33.75
N PRO A 294 0.15 12.10 -33.12
CA PRO A 294 0.66 11.68 -31.81
C PRO A 294 -0.27 12.02 -30.63
N ASP A 295 -1.31 12.84 -30.87
CA ASP A 295 -2.20 13.37 -29.84
C ASP A 295 -3.57 12.66 -29.79
N THR A 296 -3.78 11.64 -30.63
CA THR A 296 -5.03 10.86 -30.72
C THR A 296 -4.72 9.38 -30.54
N SER A 297 -5.56 8.67 -29.79
CA SER A 297 -5.39 7.23 -29.62
C SER A 297 -5.99 6.45 -30.79
N ASP A 298 -5.22 5.47 -31.29
CA ASP A 298 -5.68 4.49 -32.27
C ASP A 298 -6.37 3.27 -31.63
N GLY A 299 -6.37 3.19 -30.31
CA GLY A 299 -6.90 2.08 -29.52
C GLY A 299 -8.19 2.44 -28.80
N ILE A 300 -9.05 1.45 -28.54
CA ILE A 300 -10.26 1.62 -27.74
C ILE A 300 -10.65 0.32 -27.04
N PHE A 301 -11.20 0.44 -25.84
CA PHE A 301 -11.79 -0.70 -25.14
C PHE A 301 -13.24 -0.95 -25.59
N VAL A 302 -13.58 -2.21 -25.84
CA VAL A 302 -14.94 -2.65 -26.16
C VAL A 302 -15.48 -3.47 -24.99
N PHE A 303 -16.43 -2.91 -24.26
CA PHE A 303 -17.05 -3.52 -23.10
C PHE A 303 -18.21 -4.44 -23.50
N THR A 304 -18.10 -5.73 -23.15
CA THR A 304 -19.08 -6.79 -23.50
C THR A 304 -19.83 -7.34 -22.28
N SER A 305 -19.55 -6.82 -21.07
CA SER A 305 -20.08 -7.27 -19.76
C SER A 305 -19.88 -8.75 -19.41
N SER A 306 -19.24 -9.51 -20.30
CA SER A 306 -19.00 -10.95 -20.23
C SER A 306 -17.76 -11.28 -21.06
N ALA A 307 -17.27 -12.52 -20.95
CA ALA A 307 -16.11 -12.96 -21.70
C ALA A 307 -16.35 -12.81 -23.21
N PRO A 308 -15.44 -12.14 -23.95
CA PRO A 308 -15.64 -11.88 -25.37
C PRO A 308 -15.52 -13.16 -26.22
N THR A 309 -16.23 -13.19 -27.35
CA THR A 309 -16.25 -14.31 -28.30
C THR A 309 -15.22 -14.20 -29.44
N VAL A 310 -14.47 -13.10 -29.47
CA VAL A 310 -13.38 -12.84 -30.43
C VAL A 310 -12.03 -13.31 -29.89
N SER A 311 -11.04 -13.47 -30.77
CA SER A 311 -9.67 -13.82 -30.42
C SER A 311 -8.69 -12.68 -30.78
N VAL A 312 -7.57 -12.61 -30.07
CA VAL A 312 -6.46 -11.71 -30.42
C VAL A 312 -6.02 -11.98 -31.87
N GLY A 313 -5.79 -10.91 -32.63
CA GLY A 313 -5.43 -10.96 -34.04
C GLY A 313 -6.62 -11.08 -35.00
N HIS A 314 -7.86 -11.14 -34.50
CA HIS A 314 -9.03 -10.94 -35.36
C HIS A 314 -9.12 -9.47 -35.79
N ALA A 315 -9.18 -9.21 -37.09
CA ALA A 315 -9.71 -7.96 -37.61
C ALA A 315 -11.24 -8.06 -37.62
N ILE A 316 -11.91 -7.12 -36.95
CA ILE A 316 -13.35 -7.11 -36.82
C ILE A 316 -13.94 -5.78 -37.25
N THR A 317 -15.19 -5.81 -37.71
CA THR A 317 -16.09 -4.66 -37.72
C THR A 317 -17.12 -4.84 -36.63
N LEU A 318 -17.50 -3.75 -35.94
CA LEU A 318 -18.60 -3.77 -34.98
C LEU A 318 -19.36 -2.44 -34.98
N SER A 319 -20.51 -2.43 -34.32
CA SER A 319 -21.20 -1.21 -33.91
C SER A 319 -21.38 -1.15 -32.40
N GLY A 320 -21.23 0.01 -31.79
CA GLY A 320 -21.39 0.21 -30.36
C GLY A 320 -21.74 1.67 -30.02
N THR A 321 -22.07 1.94 -28.78
CA THR A 321 -22.30 3.30 -28.28
C THR A 321 -21.06 3.79 -27.54
N VAL A 322 -20.55 4.95 -27.95
CA VAL A 322 -19.41 5.59 -27.28
C VAL A 322 -19.81 6.08 -25.90
N ALA A 323 -19.02 5.73 -24.89
CA ALA A 323 -19.25 6.10 -23.50
C ALA A 323 -17.95 6.42 -22.78
N GLU A 324 -18.05 7.28 -21.77
CA GLU A 324 -16.99 7.52 -20.80
C GLU A 324 -17.19 6.61 -19.59
N PHE A 325 -16.12 5.93 -19.17
CA PHE A 325 -16.14 5.05 -18.02
C PHE A 325 -15.27 5.58 -16.89
N ASN A 326 -15.90 5.90 -15.77
CA ASN A 326 -15.17 6.17 -14.53
C ASN A 326 -14.79 4.84 -13.88
N THR A 327 -13.48 4.57 -13.81
CA THR A 327 -12.95 3.31 -13.25
C THR A 327 -13.00 3.24 -11.72
N GLY A 328 -13.25 4.36 -11.05
CA GLY A 328 -13.44 4.46 -9.60
C GLY A 328 -14.88 4.78 -9.20
N ALA A 329 -15.06 5.07 -7.91
CA ALA A 329 -16.33 5.59 -7.41
C ALA A 329 -16.61 6.98 -8.02
N ALA A 330 -17.90 7.35 -8.14
CA ALA A 330 -18.28 8.66 -8.68
C ALA A 330 -17.66 9.86 -7.93
N GLY A 331 -17.37 9.70 -6.63
CA GLY A 331 -16.71 10.72 -5.80
C GLY A 331 -15.17 10.62 -5.77
N ASN A 332 -14.56 9.70 -6.53
CA ASN A 332 -13.10 9.60 -6.63
C ASN A 332 -12.57 10.71 -7.55
N PRO A 333 -11.81 11.70 -7.04
CA PRO A 333 -11.39 12.84 -7.85
C PRO A 333 -10.41 12.46 -8.96
N ALA A 334 -9.58 11.43 -8.77
CA ALA A 334 -8.58 11.02 -9.75
C ALA A 334 -9.23 10.38 -10.99
N THR A 335 -10.23 9.51 -10.79
CA THR A 335 -10.91 8.81 -11.88
C THR A 335 -12.12 9.57 -12.43
N ALA A 336 -12.70 10.50 -11.67
CA ALA A 336 -13.78 11.37 -12.16
C ALA A 336 -13.28 12.44 -13.15
N THR A 337 -12.01 12.86 -13.02
CA THR A 337 -11.39 13.84 -13.93
C THR A 337 -10.72 13.20 -15.15
N ARG A 338 -10.61 11.87 -15.17
CA ARG A 338 -10.01 11.07 -16.25
C ARG A 338 -10.80 9.77 -16.42
N THR A 339 -11.83 9.85 -17.25
CA THR A 339 -12.62 8.68 -17.66
C THR A 339 -11.97 7.99 -18.85
N VAL A 340 -12.23 6.69 -18.99
CA VAL A 340 -11.75 5.89 -20.12
C VAL A 340 -12.80 5.90 -21.22
N THR A 341 -12.40 6.20 -22.45
CA THR A 341 -13.30 6.12 -23.61
C THR A 341 -13.48 4.66 -24.01
N GLN A 342 -14.74 4.20 -24.08
CA GLN A 342 -15.05 2.82 -24.46
C GLN A 342 -16.29 2.71 -25.37
N LEU A 343 -16.40 1.57 -26.06
CA LEU A 343 -17.61 1.16 -26.75
C LEU A 343 -18.44 0.23 -25.86
N THR A 344 -19.71 0.56 -25.67
CA THR A 344 -20.68 -0.23 -24.93
C THR A 344 -21.77 -0.78 -25.85
N SER A 345 -22.50 -1.79 -25.37
CA SER A 345 -23.56 -2.47 -26.14
C SER A 345 -23.11 -2.89 -27.54
N PRO A 346 -21.97 -3.59 -27.68
CA PRO A 346 -21.45 -3.95 -28.99
C PRO A 346 -22.42 -4.90 -29.71
N SER A 347 -22.58 -4.67 -31.01
CA SER A 347 -23.48 -5.39 -31.91
C SER A 347 -22.83 -5.52 -33.29
N ALA A 348 -23.37 -6.38 -34.15
CA ALA A 348 -22.86 -6.62 -35.50
C ALA A 348 -21.35 -6.96 -35.55
N ILE A 349 -20.82 -7.60 -34.51
CA ILE A 349 -19.42 -8.04 -34.45
C ILE A 349 -19.20 -9.08 -35.55
N THR A 350 -18.40 -8.72 -36.55
CA THR A 350 -18.09 -9.58 -37.71
C THR A 350 -16.58 -9.69 -37.85
N VAL A 351 -16.06 -10.92 -37.87
CA VAL A 351 -14.65 -11.18 -38.18
C VAL A 351 -14.45 -11.04 -39.68
N VAL A 352 -13.61 -10.08 -40.08
CA VAL A 352 -13.29 -9.77 -41.48
C VAL A 352 -11.86 -10.18 -41.86
N GLY A 353 -11.09 -10.65 -40.89
CA GLY A 353 -9.75 -11.23 -41.10
C GLY A 353 -9.22 -11.87 -39.81
N GLU A 354 -8.31 -12.82 -39.95
CA GLU A 354 -7.68 -13.54 -38.84
C GLU A 354 -6.15 -13.35 -38.89
N ASN A 355 -5.47 -13.64 -37.78
CA ASN A 355 -4.01 -13.57 -37.64
C ASN A 355 -3.39 -12.22 -38.06
N GLN A 356 -4.14 -11.13 -37.88
CA GLN A 356 -3.65 -9.78 -38.11
C GLN A 356 -2.76 -9.34 -36.96
N GLN A 357 -1.72 -8.56 -37.27
CA GLN A 357 -0.81 -8.01 -36.28
C GLN A 357 -0.87 -6.49 -36.31
N VAL A 358 -0.81 -5.89 -35.12
CA VAL A 358 -0.59 -4.46 -34.93
C VAL A 358 0.84 -4.32 -34.45
N ILE A 359 1.61 -3.43 -35.10
CA ILE A 359 2.96 -3.09 -34.64
C ILE A 359 2.81 -2.23 -33.38
N PRO A 360 3.37 -2.63 -32.22
CA PRO A 360 3.28 -1.81 -31.02
C PRO A 360 3.88 -0.41 -31.23
N THR A 361 3.18 0.61 -30.77
CA THR A 361 3.69 1.99 -30.76
C THR A 361 4.76 2.12 -29.68
N VAL A 362 5.89 2.77 -29.99
CA VAL A 362 6.93 3.01 -28.97
C VAL A 362 6.47 4.08 -28.01
N LEU A 363 6.35 3.73 -26.72
CA LEU A 363 6.05 4.67 -25.64
C LEU A 363 7.34 4.99 -24.87
N THR A 364 7.77 6.24 -24.91
CA THR A 364 8.96 6.72 -24.19
C THR A 364 8.58 7.30 -22.84
N LEU A 365 9.20 6.81 -21.77
CA LEU A 365 9.17 7.44 -20.44
C LEU A 365 10.46 8.25 -20.21
N PRO A 366 10.41 9.40 -19.50
CA PRO A 366 9.26 9.99 -18.81
C PRO A 366 8.17 10.52 -19.75
N ALA A 367 6.89 10.38 -19.36
CA ALA A 367 5.73 10.86 -20.10
C ALA A 367 4.74 11.61 -19.19
N THR A 368 4.17 12.69 -19.70
CA THR A 368 3.05 13.40 -19.05
C THR A 368 1.77 12.59 -19.15
N SER A 369 0.79 12.88 -18.28
CA SER A 369 -0.53 12.25 -18.36
C SER A 369 -1.22 12.47 -19.71
N ALA A 370 -1.01 13.61 -20.38
CA ALA A 370 -1.55 13.86 -21.72
C ALA A 370 -0.91 12.96 -22.79
N GLN A 371 0.40 12.68 -22.68
CA GLN A 371 1.08 11.76 -23.58
C GLN A 371 0.63 10.31 -23.34
N LEU A 372 0.40 9.92 -22.09
CA LEU A 372 -0.14 8.59 -21.76
C LEU A 372 -1.60 8.44 -22.21
N GLU A 373 -2.40 9.51 -22.08
CA GLU A 373 -3.79 9.56 -22.59
C GLU A 373 -3.86 9.33 -24.09
N ALA A 374 -2.96 9.96 -24.86
CA ALA A 374 -2.90 9.76 -26.31
C ALA A 374 -2.60 8.31 -26.73
N HIS A 375 -2.21 7.44 -25.78
CA HIS A 375 -1.99 6.01 -26.02
C HIS A 375 -3.05 5.12 -25.35
N GLU A 376 -4.13 5.67 -24.79
CA GLU A 376 -5.18 4.90 -24.10
C GLU A 376 -5.75 3.80 -25.00
N GLY A 377 -5.71 2.55 -24.56
CA GLY A 377 -6.21 1.39 -25.31
C GLY A 377 -5.30 0.92 -26.44
N MET A 378 -4.17 1.58 -26.70
CA MET A 378 -3.19 1.18 -27.72
C MET A 378 -2.25 0.10 -27.19
N LEU A 379 -1.87 -0.82 -28.07
CA LEU A 379 -0.73 -1.71 -27.91
C LEU A 379 0.56 -0.89 -28.04
N VAL A 380 1.35 -0.85 -26.97
CA VAL A 380 2.61 -0.13 -26.92
C VAL A 380 3.77 -1.04 -26.52
N THR A 381 4.99 -0.60 -26.84
CA THR A 381 6.23 -1.13 -26.28
C THR A 381 7.01 -0.01 -25.62
N ILE A 382 7.39 -0.21 -24.36
CA ILE A 382 8.45 0.56 -23.70
C ILE A 382 9.73 -0.24 -23.89
N ASP A 383 10.66 0.28 -24.69
CA ASP A 383 11.90 -0.39 -25.10
C ASP A 383 13.13 0.04 -24.28
N THR A 384 12.89 0.77 -23.20
CA THR A 384 13.88 1.16 -22.21
C THR A 384 13.69 0.38 -20.92
N GLN A 385 14.78 0.17 -20.20
CA GLN A 385 14.74 -0.56 -18.92
C GLN A 385 13.88 0.19 -17.90
N LEU A 386 12.98 -0.56 -17.26
CA LEU A 386 12.17 -0.11 -16.13
C LEU A 386 12.62 -0.80 -14.84
N THR A 387 12.44 -0.11 -13.73
CA THR A 387 12.73 -0.60 -12.37
C THR A 387 11.43 -0.82 -11.61
N ALA A 388 11.29 -1.95 -10.93
CA ALA A 388 10.23 -2.15 -9.94
C ALA A 388 10.42 -1.15 -8.80
N SER A 389 9.52 -0.17 -8.70
CA SER A 389 9.56 0.87 -7.66
C SER A 389 8.72 0.49 -6.44
N GLN A 390 7.65 -0.30 -6.61
CA GLN A 390 6.82 -0.79 -5.51
C GLN A 390 6.08 -2.08 -5.89
N ASN A 391 5.91 -2.96 -4.90
CA ASN A 391 5.29 -4.28 -5.02
C ASN A 391 4.18 -4.53 -3.96
N TYR A 392 3.71 -3.49 -3.27
CA TYR A 392 2.72 -3.60 -2.19
C TYR A 392 1.40 -4.26 -2.62
N PHE A 393 0.91 -3.94 -3.84
CA PHE A 393 -0.33 -4.50 -4.39
C PHE A 393 -0.12 -5.80 -5.19
N GLN A 394 1.11 -6.28 -5.34
CA GLN A 394 1.44 -7.42 -6.19
C GLN A 394 0.69 -8.68 -5.75
N GLY A 395 0.75 -9.00 -4.45
CA GLY A 395 0.14 -10.21 -3.89
C GLY A 395 -1.38 -10.23 -3.98
N ARG A 396 -2.01 -9.06 -3.94
CA ARG A 396 -3.47 -8.91 -3.85
C ARG A 396 -4.13 -8.61 -5.18
N PHE A 397 -3.50 -7.82 -6.06
CA PHE A 397 -4.09 -7.36 -7.33
C PHE A 397 -3.20 -7.60 -8.55
N GLY A 398 -2.05 -8.28 -8.39
CA GLY A 398 -1.14 -8.44 -9.52
C GLY A 398 -0.58 -7.12 -10.04
N GLN A 399 -0.47 -6.11 -9.18
CA GLN A 399 -0.03 -4.77 -9.55
C GLN A 399 1.38 -4.46 -9.04
N VAL A 400 2.24 -3.95 -9.92
CA VAL A 400 3.61 -3.53 -9.60
C VAL A 400 3.86 -2.14 -10.20
N THR A 401 4.25 -1.17 -9.39
CA THR A 401 4.63 0.16 -9.89
C THR A 401 6.03 0.07 -10.49
N LEU A 402 6.16 0.47 -11.75
CA LEU A 402 7.43 0.55 -12.46
C LEU A 402 7.85 2.00 -12.64
N SER A 403 9.16 2.23 -12.74
CA SER A 403 9.73 3.54 -13.02
C SER A 403 10.81 3.47 -14.10
N ALA A 404 10.81 4.47 -14.98
CA ALA A 404 11.94 4.74 -15.85
C ALA A 404 13.08 5.42 -15.08
N GLN A 405 14.31 5.26 -15.57
CA GLN A 405 15.52 5.90 -15.02
C GLN A 405 15.81 5.53 -13.56
N GLY A 406 15.59 4.26 -13.20
CA GLY A 406 15.91 3.73 -11.88
C GLY A 406 14.83 3.96 -10.83
N ARG A 407 15.20 3.73 -9.57
CA ARG A 407 14.34 3.92 -8.39
C ARG A 407 13.97 5.39 -8.22
N LEU A 408 12.75 5.63 -7.76
CA LEU A 408 12.29 6.98 -7.41
C LEU A 408 12.57 7.27 -5.94
N ILE A 409 13.02 8.49 -5.68
CA ILE A 409 13.33 8.98 -4.33
C ILE A 409 12.23 9.93 -3.89
N LYS A 410 11.83 9.82 -2.63
CA LYS A 410 10.86 10.70 -2.02
C LYS A 410 11.41 12.14 -2.02
N PRO A 411 10.71 13.12 -2.62
CA PRO A 411 11.26 14.47 -2.75
C PRO A 411 11.67 15.12 -1.42
N THR A 412 10.87 14.93 -0.37
CA THR A 412 11.15 15.45 0.98
C THR A 412 12.25 14.70 1.73
N ASN A 413 12.84 13.66 1.14
CA ASN A 413 14.06 13.02 1.66
C ASN A 413 15.33 13.78 1.29
N VAL A 414 15.31 14.52 0.17
CA VAL A 414 16.48 15.19 -0.41
C VAL A 414 16.32 16.70 -0.55
N HIS A 415 15.09 17.21 -0.57
CA HIS A 415 14.77 18.64 -0.67
C HIS A 415 13.82 19.08 0.43
N ARG A 416 13.89 20.36 0.84
CA ARG A 416 12.97 20.91 1.85
C ARG A 416 11.51 20.86 1.35
N PRO A 417 10.52 20.57 2.21
CA PRO A 417 9.09 20.58 1.88
C PRO A 417 8.62 21.86 1.20
N GLY A 418 7.74 21.72 0.21
CA GLY A 418 7.20 22.86 -0.56
C GLY A 418 8.21 23.65 -1.41
N SER A 419 9.49 23.28 -1.41
CA SER A 419 10.51 23.95 -2.23
C SER A 419 10.31 23.68 -3.72
N ALA A 420 10.82 24.58 -4.57
CA ALA A 420 10.75 24.41 -6.02
C ALA A 420 11.41 23.11 -6.50
N ASP A 421 12.52 22.70 -5.88
CA ASP A 421 13.22 21.45 -6.20
C ASP A 421 12.40 20.22 -5.79
N ALA A 422 11.74 20.26 -4.62
CA ALA A 422 10.86 19.18 -4.18
C ALA A 422 9.66 19.01 -5.14
N LEU A 423 9.04 20.13 -5.55
CA LEU A 423 7.92 20.12 -6.50
C LEU A 423 8.35 19.64 -7.89
N ALA A 424 9.53 20.09 -8.36
CA ALA A 424 10.08 19.65 -9.64
C ALA A 424 10.42 18.15 -9.63
N MET A 425 10.98 17.63 -8.54
CA MET A 425 11.24 16.20 -8.38
C MET A 425 9.96 15.39 -8.30
N ALA A 426 8.94 15.86 -7.57
CA ALA A 426 7.63 15.20 -7.53
C ALA A 426 6.99 15.11 -8.92
N ALA A 427 7.03 16.20 -9.70
CA ALA A 427 6.55 16.21 -11.08
C ALA A 427 7.34 15.25 -11.99
N SER A 428 8.67 15.20 -11.82
CA SER A 428 9.54 14.26 -12.54
C SER A 428 9.25 12.79 -12.17
N ASN A 429 9.04 12.50 -10.89
CA ASN A 429 8.68 11.15 -10.42
C ASN A 429 7.36 10.69 -11.06
N ALA A 430 6.33 11.55 -11.03
CA ALA A 430 5.03 11.24 -11.62
C ALA A 430 5.11 10.94 -13.13
N GLN A 431 6.00 11.61 -13.87
CA GLN A 431 6.20 11.35 -15.30
C GLN A 431 6.97 10.05 -15.59
N ARG A 432 7.71 9.53 -14.61
CA ARG A 432 8.54 8.33 -14.76
C ARG A 432 7.81 7.04 -14.41
N GLN A 433 6.61 7.11 -13.85
CA GLN A 433 5.88 5.95 -13.35
C GLN A 433 4.89 5.37 -14.36
N ILE A 434 4.76 4.04 -14.32
CA ILE A 434 3.65 3.31 -14.94
C ILE A 434 3.31 2.08 -14.10
N LEU A 435 2.03 1.72 -14.01
CA LEU A 435 1.61 0.52 -13.27
C LEU A 435 1.59 -0.70 -14.19
N LEU A 436 2.36 -1.74 -13.87
CA LEU A 436 2.18 -3.05 -14.47
C LEU A 436 1.01 -3.76 -13.79
N ASP A 437 0.02 -4.20 -14.57
CA ASP A 437 -1.22 -4.82 -14.08
C ASP A 437 -1.46 -6.14 -14.83
N ASP A 438 -1.81 -7.21 -14.13
CA ASP A 438 -1.99 -8.56 -14.71
C ASP A 438 -3.23 -8.71 -15.59
N GLY A 439 -4.08 -7.67 -15.66
CA GLY A 439 -5.29 -7.66 -16.48
C GLY A 439 -6.46 -8.40 -15.85
N THR A 440 -6.44 -8.60 -14.53
CA THR A 440 -7.58 -9.12 -13.79
C THR A 440 -7.96 -8.21 -12.63
N SER A 441 -9.26 -8.01 -12.43
CA SER A 441 -9.80 -7.31 -11.25
C SER A 441 -9.96 -8.22 -10.03
N ALA A 442 -9.62 -9.50 -10.16
CA ALA A 442 -9.69 -10.46 -9.07
C ALA A 442 -8.70 -10.14 -7.94
N GLN A 443 -9.13 -10.33 -6.70
CA GLN A 443 -8.27 -10.21 -5.53
C GLN A 443 -7.64 -11.55 -5.17
N ASN A 444 -6.42 -11.50 -4.64
CA ASN A 444 -5.66 -12.65 -4.14
C ASN A 444 -5.57 -13.78 -5.19
N PRO A 445 -4.96 -13.49 -6.35
CA PRO A 445 -4.86 -14.45 -7.44
C PRO A 445 -4.18 -15.74 -6.97
N ALA A 446 -4.71 -16.88 -7.41
CA ALA A 446 -4.25 -18.22 -7.03
C ALA A 446 -2.74 -18.45 -7.19
N LYS A 447 -2.12 -17.73 -8.15
CA LYS A 447 -0.68 -17.58 -8.34
C LYS A 447 -0.35 -16.09 -8.34
N THR A 448 0.57 -15.66 -7.48
CA THR A 448 1.03 -14.27 -7.43
C THR A 448 1.72 -13.89 -8.75
N PRO A 449 1.22 -12.88 -9.48
CA PRO A 449 1.83 -12.40 -10.72
C PRO A 449 3.23 -11.82 -10.49
N TYR A 450 4.09 -11.97 -11.49
CA TYR A 450 5.43 -11.38 -11.53
C TYR A 450 6.38 -11.78 -10.40
N ILE A 451 6.03 -12.80 -9.61
CA ILE A 451 6.92 -13.33 -8.58
C ILE A 451 8.07 -14.09 -9.24
N GLY A 452 9.31 -13.75 -8.85
CA GLY A 452 10.53 -14.29 -9.45
C GLY A 452 11.24 -15.31 -8.55
N ALA A 453 12.57 -15.37 -8.70
CA ALA A 453 13.44 -16.24 -7.92
C ALA A 453 13.26 -16.03 -6.41
N ASP A 454 13.43 -17.12 -5.63
CA ASP A 454 13.26 -17.15 -4.17
C ASP A 454 11.89 -16.64 -3.69
N ASN A 455 10.86 -16.82 -4.54
CA ASN A 455 9.47 -16.40 -4.32
C ASN A 455 9.33 -14.91 -4.01
N THR A 456 10.13 -14.03 -4.64
CA THR A 456 10.02 -12.58 -4.47
C THR A 456 10.20 -11.82 -5.79
N LEU A 457 9.68 -10.59 -5.82
CA LEU A 457 10.05 -9.53 -6.75
C LEU A 457 10.44 -8.34 -5.88
N ARG A 458 11.70 -7.93 -5.89
CA ARG A 458 12.15 -6.84 -5.02
C ARG A 458 12.01 -5.50 -5.72
N ALA A 459 11.65 -4.45 -4.99
CA ALA A 459 11.85 -3.10 -5.50
C ALA A 459 13.35 -2.92 -5.83
N GLY A 460 13.67 -2.33 -6.97
CA GLY A 460 15.01 -2.31 -7.55
C GLY A 460 15.30 -3.41 -8.58
N ASP A 461 14.49 -4.48 -8.66
CA ASP A 461 14.57 -5.43 -9.79
C ASP A 461 14.12 -4.76 -11.10
N THR A 462 14.62 -5.24 -12.24
CA THR A 462 14.46 -4.54 -13.52
C THR A 462 13.76 -5.38 -14.57
N VAL A 463 13.16 -4.72 -15.57
CA VAL A 463 12.64 -5.35 -16.79
C VAL A 463 13.13 -4.53 -17.98
N ASP A 464 13.75 -5.18 -18.97
CA ASP A 464 14.44 -4.48 -20.06
C ASP A 464 13.49 -3.92 -21.12
N SER A 465 12.34 -4.57 -21.33
CA SER A 465 11.30 -4.10 -22.24
C SER A 465 9.93 -4.59 -21.78
N LEU A 466 8.89 -3.81 -22.07
CA LEU A 466 7.53 -4.14 -21.69
C LEU A 466 6.58 -3.83 -22.84
N THR A 467 5.86 -4.84 -23.30
CA THR A 467 4.86 -4.72 -24.37
C THR A 467 3.49 -5.08 -23.84
N GLY A 468 2.52 -4.20 -24.05
CA GLY A 468 1.19 -4.34 -23.50
C GLY A 468 0.24 -3.25 -23.97
N VAL A 469 -1.03 -3.35 -23.56
CA VAL A 469 -2.02 -2.32 -23.85
C VAL A 469 -2.08 -1.32 -22.70
N ILE A 470 -2.06 -0.02 -23.02
CA ILE A 470 -2.19 1.06 -22.02
C ILE A 470 -3.66 1.23 -21.62
N ASP A 471 -3.91 1.47 -20.34
CA ASP A 471 -5.23 1.80 -19.81
C ASP A 471 -5.09 2.77 -18.63
N PHE A 472 -6.18 3.33 -18.12
CA PHE A 472 -6.21 4.15 -16.93
C PHE A 472 -7.17 3.57 -15.89
N GLY A 473 -6.71 3.38 -14.64
CA GLY A 473 -7.62 2.89 -13.61
C GLY A 473 -7.06 2.83 -12.20
N LEU A 474 -7.85 2.23 -11.29
CA LEU A 474 -7.51 2.13 -9.86
C LEU A 474 -6.18 1.41 -9.62
N SER A 475 -5.29 2.04 -8.86
CA SER A 475 -4.00 1.51 -8.39
C SER A 475 -4.07 1.17 -6.90
N THR A 476 -5.18 0.57 -6.46
CA THR A 476 -5.49 0.33 -5.05
C THR A 476 -6.62 -0.70 -4.88
N SER A 477 -6.88 -1.09 -3.64
CA SER A 477 -8.00 -1.93 -3.23
C SER A 477 -9.34 -1.21 -3.06
N SER A 478 -9.35 0.12 -3.04
CA SER A 478 -10.54 0.92 -2.79
C SER A 478 -11.01 1.64 -4.06
N ASN A 479 -12.30 1.60 -4.36
CA ASN A 479 -12.87 2.39 -5.44
C ASN A 479 -12.74 3.92 -5.22
N THR A 480 -12.44 4.36 -4.00
CA THR A 480 -12.15 5.77 -3.66
C THR A 480 -10.66 6.11 -3.61
N GLY A 481 -9.76 5.14 -3.78
CA GLY A 481 -8.32 5.41 -3.63
C GLY A 481 -7.64 5.79 -4.95
N LEU A 482 -6.32 5.65 -5.01
CA LEU A 482 -5.49 6.16 -6.10
C LEU A 482 -5.80 5.50 -7.46
N ALA A 483 -5.50 6.23 -8.54
CA ALA A 483 -5.56 5.74 -9.90
C ALA A 483 -4.30 6.14 -10.66
N SER A 484 -3.95 5.36 -11.68
CA SER A 484 -2.75 5.56 -12.49
C SER A 484 -2.93 4.97 -13.87
N TYR A 485 -2.10 5.41 -14.81
CA TYR A 485 -1.94 4.70 -16.08
C TYR A 485 -1.29 3.35 -15.84
N LYS A 486 -1.81 2.37 -16.55
CA LYS A 486 -1.43 0.97 -16.45
C LYS A 486 -1.01 0.46 -17.79
N ILE A 487 -0.21 -0.60 -17.76
CA ILE A 487 0.08 -1.42 -18.92
C ILE A 487 -0.31 -2.85 -18.60
N HIS A 488 -1.19 -3.40 -19.43
CA HIS A 488 -1.58 -4.78 -19.37
C HIS A 488 -0.74 -5.59 -20.36
N PRO A 489 0.19 -6.44 -19.89
CA PRO A 489 1.14 -7.09 -20.76
C PRO A 489 0.43 -8.03 -21.74
N THR A 490 0.92 -8.07 -22.98
CA THR A 490 0.48 -9.04 -24.01
C THR A 490 1.49 -10.16 -24.20
N GLN A 491 2.65 -10.06 -23.54
CA GLN A 491 3.72 -11.04 -23.52
C GLN A 491 4.11 -11.36 -22.06
N PRO A 492 4.74 -12.51 -21.78
CA PRO A 492 5.28 -12.80 -20.46
C PRO A 492 6.27 -11.71 -20.01
N VAL A 493 6.09 -11.20 -18.79
CA VAL A 493 7.01 -10.23 -18.18
C VAL A 493 8.04 -10.98 -17.35
N ASN A 494 9.31 -10.81 -17.70
CA ASN A 494 10.42 -11.43 -16.99
C ASN A 494 11.26 -10.35 -16.32
N PHE A 495 11.33 -10.38 -15.00
CA PHE A 495 12.20 -9.49 -14.23
C PHE A 495 13.59 -10.08 -14.09
N THR A 496 14.59 -9.22 -14.23
CA THR A 496 15.99 -9.48 -13.88
C THR A 496 16.23 -9.06 -12.44
N ARG A 497 16.78 -9.99 -11.63
CA ARG A 497 17.19 -9.71 -10.24
C ARG A 497 18.39 -8.77 -10.24
N ALA A 498 18.14 -7.49 -9.99
CA ALA A 498 19.17 -6.45 -9.90
C ALA A 498 19.42 -6.01 -8.45
N ASN A 499 18.41 -6.15 -7.58
CA ASN A 499 18.56 -5.92 -6.15
C ASN A 499 18.70 -7.26 -5.42
N VAL A 500 19.94 -7.74 -5.26
CA VAL A 500 20.22 -9.05 -4.65
C VAL A 500 20.12 -9.01 -3.13
N ARG A 501 19.57 -10.07 -2.56
CA ARG A 501 19.46 -10.29 -1.10
C ARG A 501 20.85 -10.53 -0.49
N THR A 502 21.24 -9.76 0.53
CA THR A 502 22.46 -9.98 1.33
C THR A 502 22.18 -10.74 2.63
N THR A 503 23.07 -11.66 3.02
CA THR A 503 22.88 -12.46 4.25
C THR A 503 23.10 -11.68 5.55
N ALA A 504 23.69 -10.49 5.47
CA ALA A 504 24.00 -9.59 6.59
C ALA A 504 24.05 -8.13 6.09
N PRO A 505 23.94 -7.13 6.99
CA PRO A 505 24.23 -5.73 6.66
C PRO A 505 25.66 -5.54 6.16
N ALA A 506 25.92 -4.43 5.47
CA ALA A 506 27.28 -4.00 5.17
C ALA A 506 28.08 -3.76 6.46
N ALA A 507 29.40 -3.96 6.41
CA ALA A 507 30.26 -3.76 7.56
C ALA A 507 30.38 -2.26 7.89
N VAL A 508 30.11 -1.91 9.15
CA VAL A 508 30.13 -0.53 9.64
C VAL A 508 31.39 -0.18 10.44
N GLY A 509 32.30 -1.13 10.65
CA GLY A 509 33.50 -0.95 11.47
C GLY A 509 33.20 -0.83 12.97
N GLY A 510 34.16 -0.27 13.71
CA GLY A 510 34.03 0.00 15.14
C GLY A 510 34.27 -1.19 16.07
N ASN A 511 34.28 -0.91 17.36
CA ASN A 511 34.35 -1.90 18.44
C ASN A 511 33.00 -2.12 19.14
N VAL A 512 32.03 -1.23 18.92
CA VAL A 512 30.64 -1.37 19.36
C VAL A 512 29.70 -1.11 18.19
N LYS A 513 28.69 -1.94 18.01
CA LYS A 513 27.63 -1.75 17.02
C LYS A 513 26.30 -1.40 17.67
N VAL A 514 25.65 -0.34 17.19
CA VAL A 514 24.33 0.10 17.63
C VAL A 514 23.36 -0.03 16.46
N ALA A 515 22.17 -0.60 16.68
CA ALA A 515 21.16 -0.74 15.65
C ALA A 515 19.80 -0.17 16.06
N SER A 516 19.04 0.28 15.06
CA SER A 516 17.63 0.67 15.15
C SER A 516 16.78 -0.33 14.39
N PHE A 517 15.68 -0.82 14.96
CA PHE A 517 14.80 -1.74 14.25
C PHE A 517 13.33 -1.61 14.66
N ASN A 518 12.48 -1.17 13.74
CA ASN A 518 11.03 -1.31 13.85
C ASN A 518 10.65 -2.75 13.50
N VAL A 519 10.02 -3.47 14.44
CA VAL A 519 9.72 -4.90 14.32
C VAL A 519 8.26 -5.23 13.97
N LEU A 520 7.52 -4.26 13.42
CA LEU A 520 6.17 -4.43 12.86
C LEU A 520 5.18 -5.07 13.84
N ASN A 521 4.85 -4.36 14.92
CA ASN A 521 3.92 -4.78 15.97
C ASN A 521 4.22 -6.18 16.52
N TYR A 522 5.34 -6.31 17.24
CA TYR A 522 5.69 -7.55 17.93
C TYR A 522 4.87 -7.71 19.21
N PHE A 523 3.75 -8.41 19.09
CA PHE A 523 2.79 -8.64 20.18
C PHE A 523 2.80 -10.09 20.65
N THR A 524 2.82 -10.28 21.96
CA THR A 524 2.65 -11.56 22.65
C THR A 524 1.21 -11.83 23.08
N THR A 525 0.30 -10.89 22.83
CA THR A 525 -1.16 -11.05 22.95
C THR A 525 -1.78 -10.77 21.59
N PHE A 526 -2.61 -11.69 21.09
CA PHE A 526 -3.08 -11.70 19.71
C PHE A 526 -4.51 -11.16 19.59
N THR A 527 -4.90 -10.82 18.37
CA THR A 527 -6.25 -10.28 18.07
C THR A 527 -7.38 -11.28 18.37
N ASN A 528 -7.07 -12.58 18.43
CA ASN A 528 -8.00 -13.63 18.85
C ASN A 528 -8.13 -13.81 20.38
N GLY A 529 -7.47 -12.96 21.17
CA GLY A 529 -7.50 -12.98 22.64
C GLY A 529 -6.66 -14.08 23.29
N GLN A 530 -5.78 -14.75 22.54
CA GLN A 530 -4.79 -15.68 23.08
C GLN A 530 -3.43 -14.99 23.30
N THR A 531 -2.52 -15.64 24.02
CA THR A 531 -1.14 -15.17 24.21
C THR A 531 -0.10 -16.18 23.74
N ALA A 532 1.13 -15.71 23.55
CA ALA A 532 2.30 -16.53 23.29
C ALA A 532 2.60 -17.56 24.41
N SER A 533 2.08 -17.33 25.62
CA SER A 533 2.19 -18.24 26.78
C SER A 533 1.01 -19.21 26.91
N GLY A 534 0.06 -19.19 25.96
CA GLY A 534 -1.10 -20.10 25.95
C GLY A 534 -2.28 -19.67 26.81
N GLN A 535 -2.32 -18.42 27.28
CA GLN A 535 -3.48 -17.88 27.98
C GLN A 535 -4.58 -17.50 26.96
N THR A 536 -5.84 -17.48 27.42
CA THR A 536 -7.02 -17.14 26.61
C THR A 536 -7.81 -15.99 27.26
N GLY A 537 -8.67 -15.31 26.48
CA GLY A 537 -9.51 -14.22 26.98
C GLY A 537 -8.73 -12.95 27.36
N GLN A 538 -7.54 -12.79 26.78
CA GLN A 538 -6.66 -11.65 27.02
C GLN A 538 -6.92 -10.52 26.02
N GLY A 539 -6.38 -9.34 26.32
CA GLY A 539 -6.44 -8.17 25.45
C GLY A 539 -5.22 -7.28 25.62
N CYS A 540 -5.10 -6.27 24.77
CA CYS A 540 -4.02 -5.30 24.82
C CYS A 540 -4.51 -3.98 25.38
N THR A 541 -3.64 -3.31 26.13
CA THR A 541 -3.94 -2.00 26.70
C THR A 541 -3.72 -0.93 25.65
N LEU A 542 -4.70 -0.07 25.43
CA LEU A 542 -4.56 1.17 24.66
C LEU A 542 -5.25 2.30 25.44
N GLY A 543 -4.47 3.30 25.84
CA GLY A 543 -4.92 4.29 26.82
C GLY A 543 -5.30 3.61 28.13
N GLY A 544 -6.57 3.73 28.54
CA GLY A 544 -7.12 3.09 29.74
C GLY A 544 -7.95 1.83 29.50
N THR A 545 -8.02 1.34 28.26
CA THR A 545 -8.92 0.23 27.88
C THR A 545 -8.14 -1.03 27.54
N VAL A 546 -8.68 -2.19 27.91
CA VAL A 546 -8.11 -3.51 27.58
C VAL A 546 -9.10 -4.28 26.72
N SER A 547 -8.70 -4.65 25.51
CA SER A 547 -9.52 -5.42 24.57
C SER A 547 -8.63 -6.19 23.58
N ALA A 548 -9.10 -7.32 23.07
CA ALA A 548 -8.42 -8.04 21.98
C ALA A 548 -8.33 -7.19 20.69
N SER A 549 -9.31 -6.32 20.45
CA SER A 549 -9.30 -5.37 19.32
C SER A 549 -8.22 -4.28 19.42
N ASN A 550 -7.65 -4.08 20.60
CA ASN A 550 -6.53 -3.16 20.80
C ASN A 550 -5.19 -3.83 20.47
N CYS A 551 -5.16 -5.15 20.31
CA CYS A 551 -3.96 -5.87 19.90
C CYS A 551 -3.66 -5.60 18.43
N ARG A 552 -2.37 -5.65 18.08
CA ARG A 552 -1.84 -5.43 16.74
C ARG A 552 -0.87 -6.57 16.41
N GLY A 553 -0.41 -6.65 15.17
CA GLY A 553 0.51 -7.71 14.72
C GLY A 553 -0.22 -9.03 14.50
N ALA A 554 0.43 -10.14 14.86
CA ALA A 554 -0.08 -11.50 14.62
C ALA A 554 -1.48 -11.77 15.19
N ASP A 555 -2.31 -12.44 14.38
CA ASP A 555 -3.69 -12.77 14.75
C ASP A 555 -3.77 -13.99 15.70
N ASN A 556 -2.72 -14.81 15.72
CA ASN A 556 -2.66 -16.06 16.46
C ASN A 556 -1.20 -16.52 16.69
N LEU A 557 -1.04 -17.60 17.47
CA LEU A 557 0.26 -18.14 17.83
C LEU A 557 1.11 -18.55 16.63
N ASP A 558 0.53 -19.14 15.59
CA ASP A 558 1.31 -19.60 14.43
C ASP A 558 1.92 -18.42 13.66
N GLU A 559 1.15 -17.36 13.45
CA GLU A 559 1.64 -16.13 12.82
C GLU A 559 2.69 -15.44 13.67
N PHE A 560 2.49 -15.42 15.00
CA PHE A 560 3.49 -14.89 15.92
C PHE A 560 4.81 -15.67 15.84
N LEU A 561 4.76 -17.00 15.77
CA LEU A 561 5.95 -17.82 15.61
C LEU A 561 6.67 -17.54 14.27
N ARG A 562 5.91 -17.32 13.20
CA ARG A 562 6.44 -16.92 11.89
C ARG A 562 7.15 -15.56 11.96
N GLN A 563 6.51 -14.57 12.56
CA GLN A 563 7.02 -13.22 12.76
C GLN A 563 8.31 -13.24 13.60
N ARG A 564 8.24 -13.86 14.79
CA ARG A 564 9.37 -14.01 15.70
C ARG A 564 10.56 -14.67 15.03
N THR A 565 10.33 -15.72 14.25
CA THR A 565 11.41 -16.41 13.53
C THR A 565 12.15 -15.45 12.59
N LYS A 566 11.42 -14.67 11.77
CA LYS A 566 12.05 -13.71 10.85
C LYS A 566 12.82 -12.61 11.60
N ILE A 567 12.23 -12.04 12.66
CA ILE A 567 12.86 -10.99 13.47
C ILE A 567 14.12 -11.54 14.17
N VAL A 568 14.07 -12.74 14.75
CA VAL A 568 15.24 -13.37 15.39
C VAL A 568 16.37 -13.59 14.39
N LYS A 569 16.07 -14.06 13.16
CA LYS A 569 17.10 -14.18 12.11
C LYS A 569 17.68 -12.83 11.71
N ALA A 570 16.86 -11.77 11.65
CA ALA A 570 17.34 -10.43 11.37
C ALA A 570 18.26 -9.91 12.49
N LEU A 571 17.86 -10.02 13.75
CA LEU A 571 18.68 -9.61 14.91
C LEU A 571 19.99 -10.39 15.01
N ALA A 572 19.94 -11.72 14.78
CA ALA A 572 21.13 -12.56 14.79
C ALA A 572 22.14 -12.16 13.70
N ALA A 573 21.66 -11.81 12.49
CA ALA A 573 22.52 -11.37 11.39
C ALA A 573 23.02 -9.92 11.54
N LEU A 574 22.20 -9.00 12.07
CA LEU A 574 22.64 -7.66 12.46
C LEU A 574 23.80 -7.75 13.47
N ASN A 575 23.66 -8.66 14.45
CA ASN A 575 24.67 -8.96 15.46
C ASN A 575 25.17 -7.68 16.16
N ALA A 576 24.28 -6.71 16.37
CA ALA A 576 24.60 -5.44 17.02
C ALA A 576 24.73 -5.64 18.54
N ASP A 577 25.56 -4.82 19.18
CA ASP A 577 25.84 -4.90 20.61
C ASP A 577 24.79 -4.15 21.43
N VAL A 578 24.14 -3.15 20.84
CA VAL A 578 22.92 -2.50 21.35
C VAL A 578 21.90 -2.42 20.21
N VAL A 579 20.63 -2.74 20.49
CA VAL A 579 19.53 -2.60 19.53
C VAL A 579 18.39 -1.83 20.18
N GLY A 580 18.02 -0.69 19.59
CA GLY A 580 16.76 0.00 19.84
C GLY A 580 15.63 -0.63 19.05
N LEU A 581 14.54 -0.95 19.74
CA LEU A 581 13.37 -1.63 19.18
C LEU A 581 12.14 -0.73 19.24
N MET A 582 11.46 -0.58 18.11
CA MET A 582 10.16 0.06 17.99
C MET A 582 9.07 -0.99 17.76
N GLU A 583 7.83 -0.66 18.12
CA GLU A 583 6.67 -1.54 17.94
C GLU A 583 6.65 -2.82 18.79
N ILE A 584 7.27 -2.75 19.97
CA ILE A 584 7.14 -3.79 20.99
C ILE A 584 5.84 -3.58 21.76
N GLN A 585 5.04 -4.62 21.97
CA GLN A 585 3.82 -4.51 22.79
C GLN A 585 4.12 -3.90 24.17
N ASN A 586 3.26 -2.96 24.59
CA ASN A 586 3.33 -2.32 25.90
C ASN A 586 2.67 -3.18 26.99
N ASN A 587 3.34 -4.26 27.39
CA ASN A 587 2.89 -5.21 28.42
C ASN A 587 3.97 -5.49 29.48
N GLY A 588 4.64 -4.42 29.91
CA GLY A 588 5.88 -4.52 30.67
C GLY A 588 7.01 -5.09 29.81
N ASN A 589 7.86 -5.94 30.39
CA ASN A 589 8.98 -6.58 29.67
C ASN A 589 8.63 -7.95 29.05
N THR A 590 7.37 -8.38 29.08
CA THR A 590 6.97 -9.71 28.59
C THR A 590 7.31 -9.91 27.11
N ALA A 591 6.93 -8.98 26.24
CA ALA A 591 7.19 -9.10 24.81
C ALA A 591 8.70 -9.06 24.46
N VAL A 592 9.44 -8.09 25.01
CA VAL A 592 10.89 -7.99 24.76
C VAL A 592 11.66 -9.20 25.33
N GLN A 593 11.27 -9.72 26.50
CA GLN A 593 11.92 -10.89 27.07
C GLN A 593 11.65 -12.14 26.22
N ASN A 594 10.43 -12.31 25.70
CA ASN A 594 10.14 -13.40 24.77
C ASN A 594 11.04 -13.37 23.52
N LEU A 595 11.29 -12.16 22.99
CA LEU A 595 12.19 -11.96 21.86
C LEU A 595 13.66 -12.26 22.23
N VAL A 596 14.13 -11.79 23.39
CA VAL A 596 15.49 -12.05 23.90
C VAL A 596 15.71 -13.54 24.13
N ASP A 597 14.75 -14.25 24.72
CA ASP A 597 14.84 -15.68 24.96
C ASP A 597 14.97 -16.45 23.64
N ALA A 598 14.17 -16.09 22.63
CA ALA A 598 14.23 -16.68 21.30
C ALA A 598 15.54 -16.34 20.58
N LEU A 599 16.05 -15.12 20.72
CA LEU A 599 17.33 -14.71 20.16
C LEU A 599 18.50 -15.45 20.82
N ASN A 600 18.52 -15.57 22.15
CA ASN A 600 19.53 -16.33 22.89
C ASN A 600 19.50 -17.83 22.56
N ALA A 601 18.32 -18.38 22.26
CA ALA A 601 18.23 -19.75 21.74
C ALA A 601 18.89 -19.91 20.36
N GLU A 602 18.93 -18.86 19.54
CA GLU A 602 19.55 -18.84 18.22
C GLU A 602 21.07 -18.58 18.28
N VAL A 603 21.51 -17.57 19.05
CA VAL A 603 22.91 -17.10 19.04
C VAL A 603 23.76 -17.57 20.21
N GLY A 604 23.16 -18.23 21.21
CA GLY A 604 23.83 -18.70 22.42
C GLY A 604 23.20 -18.13 23.69
N ALA A 605 23.12 -18.97 24.72
CA ALA A 605 22.49 -18.61 25.97
C ALA A 605 23.13 -17.37 26.60
N ASN A 606 22.29 -16.44 27.08
CA ASN A 606 22.68 -15.17 27.72
C ASN A 606 23.54 -14.24 26.84
N ALA A 607 23.54 -14.40 25.52
CA ALA A 607 24.24 -13.49 24.61
C ALA A 607 23.65 -12.06 24.66
N TYR A 608 22.33 -11.95 24.78
CA TYR A 608 21.59 -10.71 24.88
C TYR A 608 20.78 -10.61 26.17
N ALA A 609 20.60 -9.38 26.66
CA ALA A 609 19.72 -9.01 27.75
C ALA A 609 18.84 -7.81 27.35
N SER A 610 17.64 -7.71 27.93
CA SER A 610 16.79 -6.53 27.78
C SER A 610 17.12 -5.46 28.81
N ILE A 611 17.00 -4.19 28.44
CA ILE A 611 17.03 -3.07 29.40
C ILE A 611 15.78 -3.11 30.31
N ALA A 612 15.96 -2.69 31.56
CA ALA A 612 14.88 -2.59 32.55
C ALA A 612 13.82 -1.57 32.11
N LEU A 613 12.60 -1.67 32.67
CA LEU A 613 11.58 -0.65 32.44
C LEU A 613 12.00 0.67 33.12
N PRO A 614 11.88 1.82 32.43
CA PRO A 614 12.18 3.12 33.04
C PRO A 614 11.14 3.44 34.12
N ALA A 615 11.60 4.02 35.24
CA ALA A 615 10.75 4.32 36.39
C ALA A 615 9.64 5.34 36.07
N ALA A 616 9.88 6.24 35.11
CA ALA A 616 8.90 7.23 34.68
C ALA A 616 7.76 6.64 33.82
N GLY A 617 7.90 5.40 33.32
CA GLY A 617 6.89 4.70 32.52
C GLY A 617 7.20 4.61 31.03
N THR A 618 6.37 3.87 30.29
CA THR A 618 6.59 3.50 28.88
C THR A 618 5.52 4.03 27.91
N GLY A 619 4.66 4.93 28.37
CA GLY A 619 3.62 5.55 27.55
C GLY A 619 2.27 4.86 27.63
N THR A 620 1.32 5.38 26.85
CA THR A 620 -0.09 4.99 26.85
C THR A 620 -0.53 4.25 25.59
N ASP A 621 0.32 4.20 24.56
CA ASP A 621 0.03 3.44 23.35
C ASP A 621 0.16 1.92 23.61
N ALA A 622 -0.46 1.12 22.74
CA ALA A 622 -0.39 -0.34 22.78
C ALA A 622 1.01 -0.86 22.43
N ILE A 623 1.84 -0.03 21.81
CA ILE A 623 3.26 -0.27 21.57
C ILE A 623 4.15 0.70 22.36
N ARG A 624 5.36 0.26 22.64
CA ARG A 624 6.40 1.04 23.31
C ARG A 624 7.76 0.82 22.66
N LEU A 625 8.74 1.59 23.13
CA LEU A 625 10.13 1.41 22.81
C LEU A 625 10.77 0.41 23.78
N ALA A 626 11.76 -0.33 23.30
CA ALA A 626 12.60 -1.20 24.13
C ALA A 626 14.06 -1.15 23.64
N MET A 627 14.98 -1.65 24.45
CA MET A 627 16.37 -1.88 24.05
C MET A 627 16.82 -3.26 24.52
N ILE A 628 17.62 -3.91 23.68
CA ILE A 628 18.37 -5.12 24.03
C ILE A 628 19.85 -4.86 23.78
N TYR A 629 20.72 -5.55 24.52
CA TYR A 629 22.18 -5.36 24.42
C TYR A 629 22.92 -6.66 24.71
N LYS A 630 24.18 -6.74 24.31
CA LYS A 630 25.09 -7.82 24.67
C LYS A 630 25.87 -7.47 25.94
N PRO A 631 25.66 -8.18 27.07
CA PRO A 631 26.39 -7.91 28.31
C PRO A 631 27.91 -8.12 28.20
N ALA A 632 28.36 -8.91 27.23
CA ALA A 632 29.79 -9.13 26.97
C ALA A 632 30.47 -7.94 26.26
N ALA A 633 29.71 -7.05 25.62
CA ALA A 633 30.25 -5.91 24.88
C ALA A 633 30.10 -4.60 25.64
N VAL A 634 28.97 -4.39 26.32
CA VAL A 634 28.67 -3.14 27.03
C VAL A 634 27.87 -3.40 28.31
N THR A 635 28.01 -2.50 29.27
CA THR A 635 27.24 -2.51 30.53
C THR A 635 26.36 -1.25 30.64
N PRO A 636 25.08 -1.36 31.05
CA PRO A 636 24.25 -0.19 31.34
C PRO A 636 24.85 0.66 32.47
N ALA A 637 25.07 1.95 32.22
CA ALA A 637 25.57 2.91 33.19
C ALA A 637 24.41 3.75 33.74
N GLY A 638 23.92 3.39 34.93
CA GLY A 638 22.74 4.03 35.55
C GLY A 638 21.41 3.44 35.06
N ALA A 639 20.31 3.96 35.62
CA ALA A 639 18.97 3.50 35.30
C ALA A 639 18.48 4.05 33.94
N PRO A 640 17.66 3.30 33.19
CA PRO A 640 17.07 3.80 31.95
C PRO A 640 16.13 4.96 32.23
N LEU A 641 16.15 5.95 31.33
CA LEU A 641 15.32 7.15 31.39
C LEU A 641 14.25 7.09 30.31
N SER A 642 13.09 7.70 30.57
CA SER A 642 12.07 7.91 29.54
C SER A 642 11.45 9.29 29.62
N ASP A 643 11.08 9.82 28.46
CA ASP A 643 10.44 11.12 28.35
C ASP A 643 8.92 11.01 28.22
N THR A 644 8.24 10.97 29.37
CA THR A 644 6.78 10.82 29.47
C THR A 644 5.99 12.12 29.32
N HIS A 645 6.60 13.17 28.75
CA HIS A 645 5.89 14.38 28.35
C HIS A 645 4.69 14.04 27.45
N GLU A 646 3.56 14.74 27.63
CA GLU A 646 2.28 14.42 26.98
C GLU A 646 2.31 14.46 25.44
N VAL A 647 3.32 15.11 24.87
CA VAL A 647 3.58 15.11 23.43
C VAL A 647 3.92 13.71 22.89
N ASN A 648 4.44 12.84 23.76
CA ASN A 648 4.90 11.49 23.43
C ASN A 648 3.91 10.44 23.92
N SER A 649 3.04 9.93 23.04
CA SER A 649 2.27 8.71 23.32
C SER A 649 3.16 7.48 23.48
N ARG A 650 4.31 7.51 22.80
CA ARG A 650 5.41 6.55 22.84
C ARG A 650 6.68 7.27 23.33
N PRO A 651 6.87 7.40 24.65
CA PRO A 651 8.01 8.11 25.25
C PRO A 651 9.36 7.68 24.67
N THR A 652 10.21 8.65 24.34
CA THR A 652 11.62 8.40 24.02
C THR A 652 12.26 7.61 25.15
N LEU A 653 12.99 6.55 24.83
CA LEU A 653 13.71 5.71 25.78
C LEU A 653 15.20 6.01 25.66
N ALA A 654 15.87 6.29 26.76
CA ALA A 654 17.31 6.51 26.80
C ALA A 654 18.01 5.52 27.74
N GLN A 655 19.18 5.03 27.30
CA GLN A 655 20.10 4.28 28.14
C GLN A 655 21.54 4.69 27.80
N THR A 656 22.31 5.03 28.83
CA THR A 656 23.76 5.18 28.73
C THR A 656 24.42 3.83 28.90
N PHE A 657 25.36 3.51 28.03
CA PHE A 657 26.18 2.31 28.09
C PHE A 657 27.64 2.68 28.34
N ALA A 658 28.36 1.80 29.01
CA ALA A 658 29.81 1.88 29.17
C ALA A 658 30.47 0.67 28.49
N ALA A 659 31.50 0.92 27.71
CA ALA A 659 32.42 -0.11 27.23
C ALA A 659 33.34 -0.58 28.38
N PRO A 660 34.05 -1.73 28.24
CA PRO A 660 34.92 -2.25 29.30
C PRO A 660 36.07 -1.30 29.71
N ASN A 661 36.45 -0.36 28.84
CA ASN A 661 37.43 0.69 29.13
C ASN A 661 36.87 1.88 29.93
N GLY A 662 35.55 1.93 30.11
CA GLY A 662 34.84 2.98 30.82
C GLY A 662 34.37 4.14 29.94
N GLU A 663 34.69 4.13 28.64
CA GLU A 663 34.11 5.06 27.68
C GLU A 663 32.60 4.86 27.60
N LYS A 664 31.86 5.96 27.49
CA LYS A 664 30.40 5.96 27.54
C LYS A 664 29.80 6.51 26.27
N PHE A 665 28.55 6.17 26.05
CA PHE A 665 27.67 6.81 25.08
C PHE A 665 26.22 6.58 25.49
N SER A 666 25.34 7.46 25.07
CA SER A 666 23.90 7.36 25.33
C SER A 666 23.12 7.07 24.05
N VAL A 667 22.26 6.06 24.08
CA VAL A 667 21.34 5.74 22.97
C VAL A 667 19.95 6.25 23.32
N LEU A 668 19.34 7.03 22.43
CA LEU A 668 17.96 7.51 22.55
C LEU A 668 17.12 6.93 21.42
N VAL A 669 16.18 6.04 21.75
CA VAL A 669 15.27 5.40 20.80
C VAL A 669 13.99 6.22 20.72
N ASN A 670 13.46 6.39 19.50
CA ASN A 670 12.27 7.20 19.22
C ASN A 670 11.27 6.45 18.33
N HIS A 671 9.98 6.81 18.45
CA HIS A 671 8.93 6.45 17.50
C HIS A 671 7.87 7.56 17.46
N PHE A 672 8.11 8.57 16.62
CA PHE A 672 7.27 9.77 16.52
C PHE A 672 5.91 9.48 15.87
N LYS A 673 4.95 10.40 15.97
CA LYS A 673 3.58 10.23 15.47
C LYS A 673 3.57 9.86 13.99
N SER A 674 2.88 8.76 13.65
CA SER A 674 2.73 8.30 12.27
C SER A 674 1.92 9.23 11.38
N LYS A 675 2.29 9.25 10.09
CA LYS A 675 1.62 9.97 8.99
C LYS A 675 0.28 9.36 8.55
N GLY A 676 -0.01 8.10 8.93
CA GLY A 676 -1.10 7.30 8.34
C GLY A 676 -2.54 7.72 8.67
N SER A 677 -2.75 8.76 9.47
CA SER A 677 -4.08 9.32 9.76
C SER A 677 -4.01 10.84 9.75
N CYS A 678 -5.15 11.50 9.59
CA CYS A 678 -5.25 12.95 9.72
C CYS A 678 -6.18 13.32 10.89
N PRO A 679 -5.94 14.44 11.58
CA PRO A 679 -6.84 14.92 12.62
C PRO A 679 -8.20 15.31 12.03
N SER A 680 -9.19 15.49 12.89
CA SER A 680 -10.42 16.19 12.52
C SER A 680 -10.10 17.61 12.04
N SER A 681 -10.93 18.18 11.17
CA SER A 681 -10.70 19.44 10.44
C SER A 681 -10.45 20.70 11.28
N SER A 682 -10.45 20.61 12.61
CA SER A 682 -10.19 21.71 13.54
C SER A 682 -8.73 21.86 13.97
N ASP A 683 -7.87 20.87 13.71
CA ASP A 683 -6.43 20.91 14.07
C ASP A 683 -5.60 21.26 12.83
N ALA A 684 -5.49 22.56 12.57
CA ALA A 684 -4.83 23.08 11.38
C ALA A 684 -3.32 22.76 11.36
N ASP A 685 -2.65 22.70 12.51
CA ASP A 685 -1.21 22.45 12.62
C ASP A 685 -0.84 20.99 12.28
N ASN A 686 -1.80 20.08 12.40
CA ASN A 686 -1.64 18.66 12.10
C ASN A 686 -2.40 18.20 10.84
N ALA A 687 -3.09 19.12 10.15
CA ALA A 687 -3.67 18.85 8.84
C ALA A 687 -2.58 18.64 7.78
N ASP A 688 -2.93 17.99 6.67
CA ASP A 688 -2.01 17.90 5.53
C ASP A 688 -1.93 19.26 4.84
N ALA A 689 -0.73 19.85 4.83
CA ALA A 689 -0.46 21.12 4.18
C ALA A 689 -0.25 20.99 2.66
N GLY A 690 -0.18 19.76 2.13
CA GLY A 690 0.07 19.50 0.71
C GLY A 690 1.52 19.78 0.27
N ASP A 691 2.45 19.86 1.22
CA ASP A 691 3.87 20.18 1.01
C ASP A 691 4.78 18.94 0.92
N GLY A 692 4.18 17.74 1.04
CA GLY A 692 4.85 16.44 1.00
C GLY A 692 5.14 15.82 2.37
N GLN A 693 4.89 16.53 3.48
CA GLN A 693 5.18 16.02 4.83
C GLN A 693 4.06 15.13 5.38
N GLY A 694 2.84 15.29 4.87
CA GLY A 694 1.64 14.61 5.32
C GLY A 694 1.17 15.08 6.69
N CYS A 695 0.08 14.48 7.17
CA CYS A 695 -0.55 14.83 8.44
C CYS A 695 0.37 14.65 9.66
N TRP A 696 -0.01 15.33 10.76
CA TRP A 696 0.70 15.34 12.05
C TRP A 696 2.13 15.89 12.01
N ASN A 697 2.48 16.73 11.03
CA ASN A 697 3.81 17.34 10.98
C ASN A 697 4.07 18.24 12.20
N GLY A 698 3.11 19.11 12.58
CA GLY A 698 3.22 19.95 13.78
C GLY A 698 3.54 19.14 15.03
N LYS A 699 2.85 18.02 15.25
CA LYS A 699 3.13 17.12 16.37
C LYS A 699 4.54 16.55 16.32
N ARG A 700 5.00 16.10 15.16
CA ARG A 700 6.37 15.55 15.01
C ARG A 700 7.44 16.62 15.27
N VAL A 701 7.19 17.88 14.90
CA VAL A 701 8.06 19.04 15.22
C VAL A 701 8.13 19.30 16.73
N GLU A 702 6.99 19.24 17.43
CA GLU A 702 6.96 19.31 18.90
C GLU A 702 7.76 18.17 19.54
N GLN A 703 7.62 16.94 19.03
CA GLN A 703 8.37 15.78 19.51
C GLN A 703 9.89 15.93 19.28
N ALA A 704 10.30 16.45 18.13
CA ALA A 704 11.71 16.76 17.85
C ALA A 704 12.28 17.80 18.82
N SER A 705 11.53 18.88 19.06
CA SER A 705 11.92 19.93 20.00
C SER A 705 12.02 19.40 21.43
N ARG A 706 11.07 18.55 21.83
CA ARG A 706 11.08 17.90 23.14
C ARG A 706 12.25 16.93 23.30
N LEU A 707 12.60 16.19 22.26
CA LEU A 707 13.75 15.28 22.24
C LEU A 707 15.05 16.03 22.57
N LEU A 708 15.27 17.22 21.99
CA LEU A 708 16.45 18.05 22.29
C LEU A 708 16.52 18.47 23.78
N ALA A 709 15.39 18.80 24.39
CA ALA A 709 15.34 19.11 25.83
C ALA A 709 15.61 17.86 26.69
N PHE A 710 15.09 16.70 26.27
CA PHE A 710 15.33 15.44 26.97
C PHE A 710 16.79 15.00 26.86
N MET A 711 17.43 15.21 25.71
CA MET A 711 18.86 14.94 25.52
C MET A 711 19.73 15.64 26.58
N GLN A 712 19.43 16.89 26.93
CA GLN A 712 20.16 17.61 27.99
C GLN A 712 20.05 16.92 29.35
N THR A 713 18.88 16.35 29.65
CA THR A 713 18.65 15.58 30.89
C THR A 713 19.47 14.28 30.87
N VAL A 714 19.50 13.60 29.73
CA VAL A 714 20.28 12.36 29.54
C VAL A 714 21.76 12.64 29.72
N THR A 715 22.33 13.64 29.03
CA THR A 715 23.76 13.94 29.11
C THR A 715 24.18 14.41 30.50
N ALA A 716 23.35 15.22 31.16
CA ALA A 716 23.60 15.63 32.54
C ALA A 716 23.58 14.44 33.52
N THR A 717 22.69 13.48 33.32
CA THR A 717 22.58 12.28 34.17
C THR A 717 23.74 11.31 33.92
N ALA A 718 24.13 11.15 32.65
CA ALA A 718 25.22 10.27 32.23
C ALA A 718 26.61 10.77 32.68
N GLY A 719 26.75 12.10 32.82
CA GLY A 719 28.04 12.76 32.95
C GLY A 719 28.88 12.65 31.67
N ASP A 720 28.21 12.52 30.53
CA ASP A 720 28.77 12.21 29.22
C ASP A 720 27.89 12.88 28.14
N THR A 721 28.51 13.47 27.13
CA THR A 721 27.80 14.25 26.10
C THR A 721 27.49 13.47 24.84
N ASP A 722 28.02 12.26 24.69
CA ASP A 722 27.96 11.52 23.44
C ASP A 722 26.62 10.82 23.30
N VAL A 723 25.86 11.24 22.29
CA VAL A 723 24.48 10.80 22.07
C VAL A 723 24.32 10.26 20.66
N VAL A 724 23.72 9.08 20.56
CA VAL A 724 23.20 8.52 19.32
C VAL A 724 21.67 8.46 19.42
N VAL A 725 21.01 9.25 18.60
CA VAL A 725 19.55 9.25 18.41
C VAL A 725 19.21 8.27 17.31
N ILE A 726 18.38 7.28 17.61
CA ILE A 726 17.90 6.30 16.65
C ILE A 726 16.38 6.16 16.70
N GLY A 727 15.80 5.65 15.63
CA GLY A 727 14.41 5.21 15.62
C GLY A 727 13.61 5.72 14.42
N ASP A 728 12.32 5.45 14.46
CA ASP A 728 11.37 5.85 13.42
C ASP A 728 10.82 7.24 13.76
N LEU A 729 11.34 8.26 13.07
CA LEU A 729 10.87 9.63 13.25
C LEU A 729 9.58 9.91 12.47
N ASN A 730 9.10 8.95 11.68
CA ASN A 730 7.98 9.12 10.77
C ASN A 730 8.10 10.41 9.95
N ALA A 731 9.32 10.77 9.55
CA ALA A 731 9.65 11.98 8.81
C ALA A 731 10.79 11.69 7.83
N TYR A 732 10.71 12.19 6.60
CA TYR A 732 11.77 12.02 5.60
C TYR A 732 12.94 12.97 5.85
N GLY A 733 14.11 12.68 5.28
CA GLY A 733 15.41 13.29 5.65
C GLY A 733 15.51 14.82 5.62
N LYS A 734 14.67 15.54 4.88
CA LYS A 734 14.62 17.02 4.87
C LYS A 734 13.32 17.59 5.43
N GLU A 735 12.47 16.79 6.06
CA GLU A 735 11.25 17.27 6.71
C GLU A 735 11.55 18.01 8.02
N ASP A 736 10.58 18.82 8.46
CA ASP A 736 10.75 19.74 9.60
C ASP A 736 11.21 19.08 10.90
N PRO A 737 10.74 17.87 11.30
CA PRO A 737 11.23 17.22 12.51
C PRO A 737 12.72 16.88 12.43
N VAL A 738 13.22 16.47 11.26
CA VAL A 738 14.65 16.19 11.06
C VAL A 738 15.44 17.49 11.04
N GLU A 739 14.92 18.52 10.37
CA GLU A 739 15.53 19.85 10.33
C GLU A 739 15.69 20.45 11.73
N VAL A 740 14.70 20.32 12.61
CA VAL A 740 14.80 20.77 14.01
C VAL A 740 16.00 20.13 14.72
N LEU A 741 16.21 18.83 14.52
CA LEU A 741 17.32 18.09 15.12
C LEU A 741 18.66 18.50 14.52
N THR A 742 18.75 18.62 13.19
CA THR A 742 20.00 18.96 12.52
C THR A 742 20.41 20.42 12.71
N ALA A 743 19.44 21.34 12.76
CA ALA A 743 19.69 22.75 13.08
C ALA A 743 20.21 22.94 14.52
N ALA A 744 19.92 22.00 15.43
CA ALA A 744 20.46 21.95 16.78
C ALA A 744 21.87 21.31 16.87
N GLY A 745 22.48 20.95 15.74
CA GLY A 745 23.85 20.44 15.66
C GLY A 745 23.97 18.92 15.64
N LEU A 746 22.86 18.17 15.54
CA LEU A 746 22.93 16.73 15.26
C LEU A 746 23.25 16.47 13.79
N VAL A 747 24.11 15.50 13.52
CA VAL A 747 24.42 15.07 12.15
C VAL A 747 23.55 13.87 11.81
N ASN A 748 22.85 13.93 10.68
CA ASN A 748 22.19 12.77 10.08
C ASN A 748 23.28 11.81 9.56
N LEU A 749 23.53 10.72 10.28
CA LEU A 749 24.60 9.78 9.98
C LEU A 749 24.27 8.96 8.72
N SER A 750 23.01 8.61 8.51
CA SER A 750 22.58 7.90 7.30
C SER A 750 22.92 8.71 6.04
N GLU A 751 22.60 10.01 6.04
CA GLU A 751 22.98 10.89 4.93
C GLU A 751 24.50 11.05 4.80
N ALA A 752 25.22 11.18 5.92
CA ALA A 752 26.66 11.40 5.91
C ALA A 752 27.47 10.21 5.37
N PHE A 753 26.99 8.98 5.57
CA PHE A 753 27.73 7.76 5.19
C PHE A 753 27.16 7.07 3.94
N GLU A 754 25.86 7.12 3.69
CA GLU A 754 25.19 6.45 2.56
C GLU A 754 24.73 7.43 1.48
N GLY A 755 24.83 8.74 1.72
CA GLY A 755 24.42 9.80 0.81
C GLY A 755 22.94 10.18 0.96
N SER A 756 22.52 11.21 0.23
CA SER A 756 21.18 11.81 0.39
C SER A 756 20.01 10.92 -0.07
N GLN A 757 20.27 9.87 -0.84
CA GLN A 757 19.25 8.94 -1.35
C GLN A 757 19.07 7.68 -0.46
N HIS A 758 19.67 7.65 0.73
CA HIS A 758 19.43 6.59 1.71
C HIS A 758 17.93 6.43 2.01
N TYR A 759 17.51 5.20 2.29
CA TYR A 759 16.11 4.88 2.54
C TYR A 759 15.96 3.72 3.52
N SER A 760 14.82 3.71 4.21
CA SER A 760 14.40 2.61 5.08
C SER A 760 12.97 2.14 4.79
N TYR A 761 12.27 2.84 3.89
CA TYR A 761 10.86 2.64 3.59
C TYR A 761 10.55 2.97 2.12
N VAL A 762 9.56 2.29 1.54
CA VAL A 762 9.04 2.56 0.19
C VAL A 762 7.53 2.79 0.28
N PHE A 763 7.07 3.94 -0.22
CA PHE A 763 5.66 4.32 -0.21
C PHE A 763 5.28 5.02 -1.51
N ASP A 764 4.14 4.63 -2.10
CA ASP A 764 3.63 5.11 -3.39
C ASP A 764 4.69 5.07 -4.52
N GLY A 765 5.55 4.06 -4.50
CA GLY A 765 6.62 3.88 -5.48
C GLY A 765 7.83 4.78 -5.28
N GLU A 766 7.94 5.49 -4.17
CA GLU A 766 9.07 6.36 -3.83
C GLU A 766 9.79 5.85 -2.57
N ALA A 767 11.12 5.80 -2.60
CA ALA A 767 11.95 5.38 -1.48
C ALA A 767 12.42 6.58 -0.65
N GLY A 768 12.44 6.45 0.68
CA GLY A 768 12.99 7.44 1.60
C GLY A 768 13.22 6.87 2.99
N SER A 769 13.89 7.62 3.87
CA SER A 769 14.20 7.18 5.23
C SER A 769 13.17 7.72 6.22
N LEU A 770 12.48 6.82 6.91
CA LEU A 770 11.69 7.16 8.12
C LEU A 770 12.46 6.78 9.40
N ASP A 771 13.32 5.77 9.29
CA ASP A 771 14.24 5.35 10.33
C ASP A 771 15.54 6.13 10.17
N HIS A 772 15.97 6.77 11.26
CA HIS A 772 17.13 7.65 11.24
C HIS A 772 18.16 7.24 12.28
N ALA A 773 19.41 7.58 11.99
CA ALA A 773 20.50 7.64 12.93
C ALA A 773 21.06 9.06 12.93
N LEU A 774 20.93 9.77 14.06
CA LEU A 774 21.50 11.11 14.23
C LEU A 774 22.44 11.14 15.44
N SER A 775 23.50 11.94 15.41
CA SER A 775 24.43 12.02 16.54
C SER A 775 25.18 13.34 16.62
N ASN A 776 25.52 13.75 17.83
CA ASN A 776 26.52 14.79 18.10
C ASN A 776 27.92 14.21 18.30
N ALA A 777 28.05 12.89 18.44
CA ALA A 777 29.29 12.15 18.69
C ALA A 777 29.86 11.56 17.38
N THR A 778 29.83 12.33 16.30
CA THR A 778 30.28 11.87 14.96
C THR A 778 31.73 11.38 14.94
N HIS A 779 32.56 11.89 15.85
CA HIS A 779 33.95 11.48 16.03
C HIS A 779 34.10 10.02 16.49
N LEU A 780 33.06 9.40 17.05
CA LEU A 780 33.02 7.98 17.39
C LEU A 780 32.55 7.10 16.24
N VAL A 781 31.86 7.68 15.24
CA VAL A 781 31.17 6.90 14.20
C VAL A 781 32.16 6.44 13.13
N THR A 782 32.17 5.13 12.86
CA THR A 782 33.04 4.49 11.86
C THR A 782 32.32 4.09 10.59
N GLY A 783 30.99 3.97 10.64
CA GLY A 783 30.16 3.61 9.50
C GLY A 783 28.69 3.53 9.87
N VAL A 784 27.84 3.64 8.85
CA VAL A 784 26.39 3.41 8.93
C VAL A 784 25.95 2.58 7.73
N ALA A 785 25.00 1.69 7.94
CA ALA A 785 24.38 0.90 6.88
C ALA A 785 22.91 0.61 7.16
N HIS A 786 22.03 0.90 6.21
CA HIS A 786 20.70 0.29 6.15
C HIS A 786 20.82 -1.13 5.62
N TRP A 787 20.08 -2.07 6.23
CA TRP A 787 19.96 -3.42 5.68
C TRP A 787 18.61 -3.59 5.01
N HIS A 788 18.59 -3.56 3.69
CA HIS A 788 17.36 -3.59 2.88
C HIS A 788 16.64 -4.94 2.85
N ILE A 789 16.22 -5.44 4.01
CA ILE A 789 15.52 -6.72 4.17
C ILE A 789 14.00 -6.57 4.14
N ASN A 790 13.45 -5.35 4.22
CA ASN A 790 12.04 -5.10 4.45
C ASN A 790 11.41 -4.19 3.38
N ALA A 791 11.94 -2.99 3.19
CA ALA A 791 11.33 -1.96 2.34
C ALA A 791 11.13 -2.41 0.89
N ASP A 792 12.04 -3.24 0.40
CA ASP A 792 12.05 -3.72 -0.98
C ASP A 792 11.22 -4.99 -1.20
N GLU A 793 10.74 -5.64 -0.14
CA GLU A 793 10.08 -6.94 -0.22
C GLU A 793 8.54 -6.83 -0.32
N PRO A 794 7.88 -7.67 -1.12
CA PRO A 794 6.44 -7.65 -1.25
C PRO A 794 5.77 -8.15 0.04
N SER A 795 4.60 -7.59 0.37
CA SER A 795 3.83 -8.01 1.55
C SER A 795 3.44 -9.50 1.50
N ILE A 796 3.27 -10.10 0.32
CA ILE A 796 2.83 -11.51 0.22
C ILE A 796 3.75 -12.53 0.93
N ILE A 797 5.03 -12.19 1.17
CA ILE A 797 6.00 -13.05 1.86
C ILE A 797 6.14 -12.76 3.37
N ASP A 798 5.31 -11.85 3.90
CA ASP A 798 5.22 -11.53 5.33
C ASP A 798 4.74 -12.73 6.18
N TYR A 799 4.61 -12.49 7.49
CA TYR A 799 4.30 -13.54 8.43
C TYR A 799 2.81 -13.87 8.51
N GLU A 800 1.93 -13.02 8.00
CA GLU A 800 0.48 -13.17 8.02
C GLU A 800 0.01 -14.28 7.07
N ARG A 801 -1.11 -14.91 7.42
CA ARG A 801 -1.76 -15.98 6.63
C ARG A 801 -3.07 -15.55 5.98
N ASN A 802 -3.54 -14.34 6.29
CA ASN A 802 -4.76 -13.79 5.71
C ASN A 802 -4.70 -13.82 4.18
N PHE A 803 -5.75 -14.34 3.55
CA PHE A 803 -5.87 -14.51 2.10
C PHE A 803 -4.77 -15.38 1.45
N LYS A 804 -4.16 -16.31 2.21
CA LYS A 804 -3.18 -17.28 1.71
C LYS A 804 -3.63 -18.74 1.89
N ARG A 805 -2.96 -19.67 1.21
CA ARG A 805 -3.14 -21.14 1.35
C ARG A 805 -1.80 -21.88 1.35
N PRO A 806 -1.67 -23.01 2.08
CA PRO A 806 -0.39 -23.72 2.21
C PRO A 806 0.10 -24.39 0.92
N SER A 807 -0.78 -24.67 -0.03
CA SER A 807 -0.43 -25.24 -1.34
C SER A 807 -1.49 -24.93 -2.38
N ALA A 808 -1.19 -25.19 -3.67
CA ALA A 808 -2.12 -24.94 -4.77
C ALA A 808 -3.43 -25.75 -4.71
N THR A 809 -3.47 -26.84 -3.92
CA THR A 809 -4.62 -27.74 -3.79
C THR A 809 -5.36 -27.60 -2.47
N ALA A 810 -4.85 -26.79 -1.53
CA ALA A 810 -5.47 -26.58 -0.22
C ALA A 810 -6.45 -25.40 -0.22
N GLY A 811 -7.41 -25.42 0.71
CA GLY A 811 -8.28 -24.28 0.99
C GLY A 811 -7.53 -23.12 1.65
N CYS A 812 -8.15 -21.93 1.62
CA CYS A 812 -7.61 -20.72 2.23
C CYS A 812 -7.55 -20.84 3.76
N TYR A 813 -6.56 -20.19 4.40
CA TYR A 813 -6.48 -20.11 5.86
C TYR A 813 -7.70 -19.39 6.48
N VAL A 814 -8.35 -18.49 5.71
CA VAL A 814 -9.61 -17.85 6.08
C VAL A 814 -10.75 -18.52 5.33
N SER A 815 -11.69 -19.13 6.06
CA SER A 815 -12.71 -20.02 5.50
C SER A 815 -13.81 -19.33 4.68
N THR A 816 -13.91 -18.01 4.76
CA THR A 816 -14.92 -17.22 4.02
C THR A 816 -14.48 -16.83 2.62
N GLU A 817 -13.21 -17.02 2.29
CA GLU A 817 -12.62 -16.62 1.02
C GLU A 817 -12.62 -17.78 0.02
N THR A 818 -13.11 -17.50 -1.19
CA THR A 818 -13.18 -18.49 -2.28
C THR A 818 -11.94 -18.47 -3.19
N SER A 819 -11.09 -17.42 -3.09
CA SER A 819 -9.81 -17.30 -3.81
C SER A 819 -8.71 -16.72 -2.90
N CYS A 820 -7.52 -17.31 -2.95
CA CYS A 820 -6.36 -16.89 -2.17
C CYS A 820 -5.04 -17.31 -2.84
N SER A 821 -3.99 -16.54 -2.58
CA SER A 821 -2.62 -16.78 -3.09
C SER A 821 -1.94 -17.93 -2.35
N VAL A 822 -1.00 -18.63 -2.99
CA VAL A 822 -0.14 -19.59 -2.26
C VAL A 822 0.69 -18.83 -1.21
N ASP A 823 0.83 -19.41 -0.03
CA ASP A 823 1.66 -18.88 1.05
C ASP A 823 3.13 -19.00 0.68
N LEU A 824 3.77 -17.84 0.48
CA LEU A 824 5.17 -17.72 0.05
C LEU A 824 6.12 -17.46 1.21
N TYR A 825 5.66 -17.67 2.44
CA TYR A 825 6.47 -17.51 3.64
C TYR A 825 7.76 -18.31 3.59
N SER A 826 8.83 -17.68 4.05
CA SER A 826 10.10 -18.31 4.35
C SER A 826 10.66 -17.79 5.66
N ALA A 827 11.33 -18.66 6.41
CA ALA A 827 11.93 -18.37 7.72
C ALA A 827 13.28 -17.63 7.61
N THR A 828 13.31 -16.59 6.77
CA THR A 828 14.46 -15.71 6.51
C THR A 828 14.24 -14.32 7.12
N PRO A 829 15.28 -13.48 7.31
CA PRO A 829 15.09 -12.11 7.82
C PRO A 829 14.23 -11.21 6.92
N TYR A 830 14.09 -11.54 5.63
CA TYR A 830 13.34 -10.75 4.66
C TYR A 830 11.86 -10.62 4.98
N ARG A 831 11.33 -9.39 4.87
CA ARG A 831 9.97 -8.99 5.25
C ARG A 831 9.63 -9.43 6.68
N SER A 832 10.57 -9.20 7.60
CA SER A 832 10.32 -9.27 9.04
C SER A 832 9.57 -8.03 9.55
N SER A 833 9.69 -6.94 8.81
CA SER A 833 9.01 -5.66 9.01
C SER A 833 8.71 -5.04 7.64
N ASP A 834 8.11 -3.85 7.63
CA ASP A 834 8.01 -2.94 6.49
C ASP A 834 9.07 -1.83 6.52
N HIS A 835 9.84 -1.71 7.62
CA HIS A 835 10.95 -0.78 7.80
C HIS A 835 12.30 -1.52 7.84
N ASP A 836 13.30 -1.00 7.12
CA ASP A 836 14.66 -1.55 7.18
C ASP A 836 15.38 -1.14 8.47
N PRO A 837 16.14 -2.06 9.12
CA PRO A 837 16.99 -1.69 10.24
C PRO A 837 18.21 -0.87 9.81
N VAL A 838 18.65 0.01 10.70
CA VAL A 838 19.87 0.83 10.56
C VAL A 838 20.93 0.30 11.50
N LEU A 839 22.16 0.09 11.03
CA LEU A 839 23.31 -0.33 11.82
C LEU A 839 24.37 0.78 11.84
N ILE A 840 24.96 1.05 13.00
CA ILE A 840 25.96 2.10 13.25
C ILE A 840 27.17 1.46 13.92
N GLY A 841 28.38 1.72 13.41
CA GLY A 841 29.64 1.33 14.04
C GLY A 841 30.19 2.47 14.88
N LEU A 842 30.50 2.21 16.15
CA LEU A 842 31.14 3.15 17.07
C LEU A 842 32.53 2.65 17.45
N ASN A 843 33.48 3.57 17.59
CA ASN A 843 34.84 3.28 18.03
C ASN A 843 35.14 3.97 19.37
N LEU A 844 34.83 3.26 20.45
CA LEU A 844 35.03 3.70 21.83
C LEU A 844 36.43 3.30 22.29
N VAL A 845 37.42 4.16 22.04
CA VAL A 845 38.82 3.93 22.42
C VAL A 845 39.22 4.93 23.48
N LYS A 846 39.76 4.44 24.59
CA LYS A 846 40.24 5.30 25.66
C LYS A 846 41.69 5.68 25.43
N ALA A 847 41.98 6.97 25.46
CA ALA A 847 43.34 7.47 25.38
C ALA A 847 44.02 7.44 26.77
N ILE A 848 45.18 6.81 26.86
CA ILE A 848 46.02 6.77 28.06
C ILE A 848 47.39 7.31 27.67
N ASN A 849 47.71 8.50 28.18
CA ASN A 849 48.95 9.19 27.86
C ASN A 849 49.83 9.30 29.08
N GLY A 850 51.11 8.95 28.92
CA GLY A 850 52.15 9.22 29.89
C GLY A 850 52.67 10.65 29.79
N SER A 851 53.78 10.88 30.46
CA SER A 851 54.39 12.18 30.65
C SER A 851 55.65 12.33 29.79
N THR A 852 56.64 13.05 30.31
CA THR A 852 57.99 13.16 29.69
C THR A 852 59.04 12.43 30.54
N ARG A 853 58.58 11.49 31.38
CA ARG A 853 59.38 10.70 32.31
C ARG A 853 59.08 9.24 32.07
N GLY A 854 59.94 8.35 32.55
CA GLY A 854 59.66 6.91 32.54
C GLY A 854 58.43 6.58 33.39
N ASP A 855 57.34 6.23 32.74
CA ASP A 855 56.03 5.96 33.30
C ASP A 855 55.72 4.45 33.32
N THR A 856 54.75 4.05 34.14
CA THR A 856 54.14 2.72 34.08
C THR A 856 52.66 2.91 33.78
N LEU A 857 52.29 2.63 32.53
CA LEU A 857 50.93 2.75 32.05
C LEU A 857 50.29 1.37 31.98
N VAL A 858 49.10 1.25 32.57
CA VAL A 858 48.28 0.06 32.52
C VAL A 858 46.94 0.46 31.94
N GLY A 859 46.60 -0.18 30.82
CA GLY A 859 45.31 -0.08 30.17
C GLY A 859 44.21 -0.76 30.97
N THR A 860 43.09 -0.95 30.31
CA THR A 860 41.84 -1.43 30.84
C THR A 860 41.56 -2.84 30.30
N ALA A 861 40.29 -3.23 30.29
CA ALA A 861 39.86 -4.49 29.67
C ALA A 861 39.17 -4.28 28.32
N GLY A 862 39.13 -3.04 27.80
CA GLY A 862 38.59 -2.71 26.48
C GLY A 862 39.64 -2.01 25.62
N ASP A 863 39.30 -1.76 24.36
CA ASP A 863 40.24 -1.17 23.38
C ASP A 863 40.80 0.18 23.87
N ASP A 864 42.11 0.26 24.06
CA ASP A 864 42.81 1.45 24.52
C ASP A 864 43.85 1.96 23.50
N ARG A 865 44.15 3.26 23.54
CA ARG A 865 45.31 3.84 22.86
C ARG A 865 46.31 4.35 23.89
N LEU A 866 47.43 3.67 24.01
CA LEU A 866 48.50 4.01 24.94
C LEU A 866 49.60 4.80 24.22
N THR A 867 49.93 5.97 24.76
CA THR A 867 51.10 6.77 24.32
C THR A 867 52.00 6.98 25.53
N GLY A 868 53.19 6.37 25.52
CA GLY A 868 54.16 6.51 26.62
C GLY A 868 54.62 7.97 26.80
N GLY A 869 55.02 8.59 25.69
CA GLY A 869 55.62 9.93 25.70
C GLY A 869 57.14 9.85 25.73
N GLU A 870 57.82 10.93 26.12
CA GLU A 870 59.28 10.84 26.31
C GLU A 870 59.60 10.08 27.60
N GLY A 871 60.60 9.21 27.59
CA GLY A 871 60.90 8.37 28.74
C GLY A 871 61.22 6.96 28.28
N ALA A 872 61.56 6.09 29.23
CA ALA A 872 61.55 4.65 28.98
C ALA A 872 60.36 4.09 29.76
N ASP A 873 59.28 3.81 29.05
CA ASP A 873 58.00 3.51 29.67
C ASP A 873 57.73 2.01 29.75
N MET A 874 56.96 1.61 30.76
CA MET A 874 56.39 0.26 30.85
C MET A 874 54.92 0.33 30.51
N LEU A 875 54.55 -0.22 29.36
CA LEU A 875 53.18 -0.18 28.83
C LEU A 875 52.54 -1.57 28.95
N THR A 876 51.32 -1.63 29.45
CA THR A 876 50.52 -2.87 29.54
C THR A 876 49.15 -2.55 28.98
N GLY A 877 48.73 -3.21 27.89
CA GLY A 877 47.45 -2.95 27.24
C GLY A 877 46.27 -3.52 28.05
N GLY A 878 46.42 -4.75 28.52
CA GLY A 878 45.38 -5.51 29.18
C GLY A 878 44.63 -6.41 28.20
N ALA A 879 43.30 -6.40 28.29
CA ALA A 879 42.45 -7.09 27.32
C ALA A 879 41.80 -6.06 26.41
N GLY A 880 41.40 -6.48 25.20
CA GLY A 880 40.92 -5.55 24.18
C GLY A 880 41.82 -5.61 22.96
N ARG A 881 41.56 -4.75 21.97
CA ARG A 881 42.45 -4.48 20.84
C ARG A 881 43.16 -3.17 21.08
N ASP A 882 44.37 -3.26 21.63
CA ASP A 882 45.08 -2.07 22.08
C ASP A 882 46.00 -1.52 21.00
N VAL A 883 46.18 -0.20 20.99
CA VAL A 883 47.09 0.50 20.09
C VAL A 883 48.16 1.21 20.90
N PHE A 884 49.40 0.79 20.72
CA PHE A 884 50.58 1.45 21.29
C PHE A 884 51.14 2.44 20.29
N ALA A 885 51.05 3.72 20.59
CA ALA A 885 51.32 4.80 19.65
C ALA A 885 52.67 5.47 19.90
N TYR A 886 53.43 5.63 18.82
CA TYR A 886 54.72 6.32 18.82
C TYR A 886 54.66 7.49 17.83
N ALA A 887 54.86 8.71 18.35
CA ALA A 887 54.80 9.93 17.57
C ALA A 887 56.20 10.45 17.21
N SER A 888 57.23 10.13 18.00
CA SER A 888 58.59 10.63 17.79
C SER A 888 59.67 9.64 18.24
N LEU A 889 60.90 9.82 17.74
CA LEU A 889 62.05 9.01 18.16
C LEU A 889 62.44 9.24 19.64
N ARG A 890 61.84 10.24 20.29
CA ARG A 890 62.04 10.50 21.71
C ARG A 890 61.18 9.61 22.59
N ASP A 891 60.16 8.99 22.00
CA ASP A 891 59.26 8.03 22.63
C ASP A 891 59.90 6.62 22.68
N ALA A 892 61.23 6.55 22.56
CA ALA A 892 61.96 5.32 22.40
C ALA A 892 62.42 4.75 23.75
N LEU A 893 62.72 3.45 23.74
CA LEU A 893 63.16 2.62 24.86
C LEU A 893 62.03 2.08 25.76
N ASP A 894 60.81 2.09 25.23
CA ASP A 894 59.65 1.50 25.92
C ASP A 894 59.69 -0.02 25.98
N THR A 895 58.95 -0.57 26.95
CA THR A 895 58.67 -1.99 27.08
C THR A 895 57.16 -2.22 27.16
N ILE A 896 56.59 -2.87 26.14
CA ILE A 896 55.23 -3.38 26.16
C ILE A 896 55.26 -4.78 26.81
N THR A 897 54.47 -4.97 27.86
CA THR A 897 54.60 -6.15 28.73
C THR A 897 53.71 -7.33 28.33
N ASP A 898 52.67 -7.10 27.54
CA ASP A 898 51.61 -8.07 27.24
C ASP A 898 51.09 -8.05 25.78
N PHE A 899 51.85 -7.46 24.85
CA PHE A 899 51.45 -7.35 23.44
C PHE A 899 50.93 -8.68 22.87
N ALA A 900 49.71 -8.70 22.36
CA ALA A 900 49.04 -9.86 21.80
C ALA A 900 48.99 -9.78 20.26
N PRO A 901 49.88 -10.48 19.52
CA PRO A 901 49.93 -10.40 18.06
C PRO A 901 48.61 -10.84 17.41
N GLY A 902 48.10 -10.03 16.48
CA GLY A 902 46.83 -10.22 15.80
C GLY A 902 45.62 -9.64 16.50
N THR A 903 45.80 -9.16 17.74
CA THR A 903 44.78 -8.41 18.48
C THR A 903 45.23 -6.96 18.63
N ASP A 904 46.44 -6.75 19.16
CA ASP A 904 47.01 -5.43 19.39
C ASP A 904 47.79 -4.92 18.18
N ARG A 905 47.98 -3.59 18.15
CA ARG A 905 48.75 -2.93 17.10
C ARG A 905 49.73 -1.90 17.66
N ILE A 906 50.78 -1.66 16.89
CA ILE A 906 51.75 -0.60 17.16
C ILE A 906 51.63 0.42 16.04
N ASP A 907 51.30 1.65 16.41
CA ASP A 907 51.14 2.76 15.49
C ASP A 907 52.43 3.57 15.38
N LEU A 908 53.07 3.44 14.22
CA LEU A 908 54.32 4.08 13.86
C LEU A 908 54.11 5.18 12.82
N SER A 909 52.88 5.42 12.35
CA SER A 909 52.61 6.29 11.21
C SER A 909 53.12 7.72 11.42
N ALA A 910 52.86 8.30 12.59
CA ALA A 910 53.34 9.63 12.97
C ALA A 910 54.87 9.67 13.09
N LEU A 911 55.47 8.69 13.77
CA LEU A 911 56.92 8.55 13.89
C LEU A 911 57.61 8.45 12.53
N LEU A 912 57.10 7.60 11.64
CA LEU A 912 57.67 7.34 10.32
C LEU A 912 57.61 8.59 9.42
N ALA A 913 56.56 9.40 9.56
CA ALA A 913 56.49 10.70 8.91
C ALA A 913 57.62 11.64 9.36
N THR A 914 58.01 11.63 10.65
CA THR A 914 59.09 12.49 11.17
C THR A 914 60.47 12.18 10.57
N VAL A 915 60.69 10.94 10.11
CA VAL A 915 61.96 10.49 9.52
C VAL A 915 61.92 10.44 7.99
N GLY A 916 60.87 11.00 7.37
CA GLY A 916 60.74 11.06 5.91
C GLY A 916 60.58 9.70 5.25
N ALA A 917 60.03 8.71 5.96
CA ALA A 917 59.68 7.44 5.35
C ALA A 917 58.57 7.66 4.31
N THR A 918 58.79 7.23 3.07
CA THR A 918 57.82 7.32 1.98
C THR A 918 57.51 5.90 1.50
N GLY A 919 56.25 5.47 1.64
CA GLY A 919 55.80 4.10 1.33
C GLY A 919 54.95 3.49 2.46
N THR A 920 54.17 2.45 2.15
CA THR A 920 53.22 1.80 3.08
C THR A 920 53.79 0.57 3.80
N ASP A 921 55.07 0.23 3.56
CA ASP A 921 55.74 -0.91 4.21
C ASP A 921 57.17 -0.53 4.64
N ALA A 922 57.26 0.04 5.83
CA ALA A 922 58.51 0.47 6.43
C ALA A 922 59.41 -0.72 6.83
N VAL A 923 58.86 -1.93 6.99
CA VAL A 923 59.65 -3.14 7.22
C VAL A 923 60.33 -3.60 5.93
N ALA A 924 59.60 -3.66 4.81
CA ALA A 924 60.16 -4.04 3.52
C ALA A 924 61.23 -3.05 3.02
N SER A 925 61.07 -1.75 3.33
CA SER A 925 62.07 -0.73 3.00
C SER A 925 63.29 -0.73 3.93
N GLY A 926 63.30 -1.56 4.98
CA GLY A 926 64.39 -1.66 5.97
C GLY A 926 64.40 -0.53 7.00
N ARG A 927 63.42 0.38 6.97
CA ARG A 927 63.29 1.49 7.94
C ARG A 927 62.81 1.03 9.31
N VAL A 928 62.01 -0.04 9.36
CA VAL A 928 61.61 -0.71 10.59
C VAL A 928 62.25 -2.09 10.61
N GLN A 929 62.96 -2.42 11.69
CA GLN A 929 63.53 -3.73 11.90
C GLN A 929 62.89 -4.37 13.13
N ILE A 930 62.52 -5.65 13.01
CA ILE A 930 61.96 -6.45 14.11
C ILE A 930 62.96 -7.56 14.38
N VAL A 931 63.57 -7.56 15.58
CA VAL A 931 64.65 -8.50 15.92
C VAL A 931 64.38 -9.21 17.24
N ASP A 932 64.70 -10.50 17.31
CA ASP A 932 64.61 -11.26 18.56
C ASP A 932 65.70 -10.85 19.55
N THR A 933 65.32 -10.81 20.83
CA THR A 933 66.20 -10.59 21.97
C THR A 933 65.91 -11.60 23.07
N ALA A 934 66.72 -11.65 24.12
CA ALA A 934 66.50 -12.55 25.25
C ALA A 934 65.16 -12.32 25.98
N SER A 935 64.57 -11.12 25.86
CA SER A 935 63.35 -10.73 26.56
C SER A 935 62.09 -10.75 25.66
N GLY A 936 62.25 -10.95 24.35
CA GLY A 936 61.20 -10.86 23.34
C GLY A 936 61.65 -10.11 22.08
N ALA A 937 60.71 -9.59 21.31
CA ALA A 937 60.96 -8.92 20.04
C ALA A 937 61.23 -7.42 20.27
N GLN A 938 62.24 -6.87 19.62
CA GLN A 938 62.55 -5.46 19.66
C GLN A 938 62.27 -4.82 18.30
N ILE A 939 61.45 -3.78 18.28
CA ILE A 939 61.25 -2.93 17.11
C ILE A 939 62.31 -1.83 17.13
N ARG A 940 62.98 -1.64 16.00
CA ARG A 940 64.01 -0.62 15.79
C ARG A 940 63.67 0.25 14.60
N ILE A 941 64.05 1.52 14.67
CA ILE A 941 63.83 2.51 13.61
C ILE A 941 65.18 2.93 13.03
N ASP A 942 65.30 2.83 11.72
CA ASP A 942 66.39 3.36 10.92
C ASP A 942 65.95 4.69 10.30
N THR A 943 66.60 5.77 10.73
CA THR A 943 66.17 7.14 10.45
C THR A 943 66.55 7.63 9.06
N ASP A 944 67.68 7.16 8.52
CA ASP A 944 68.17 7.51 7.17
C ASP A 944 68.03 6.34 6.18
N GLY A 945 67.55 5.19 6.65
CA GLY A 945 67.26 4.01 5.84
C GLY A 945 68.51 3.15 5.62
N PRO A 946 68.35 1.94 5.05
CA PRO A 946 69.41 0.92 5.04
C PRO A 946 70.68 1.30 4.26
N ALA A 947 70.64 2.36 3.45
CA ALA A 947 71.78 2.89 2.72
C ALA A 947 72.50 4.04 3.45
N GLY A 948 71.91 4.57 4.52
CA GLY A 948 72.45 5.65 5.33
C GLY A 948 73.46 5.16 6.38
N PRO A 949 74.31 6.06 6.91
CA PRO A 949 75.29 5.70 7.94
C PRO A 949 74.70 5.52 9.35
N ALA A 950 73.46 5.95 9.64
CA ALA A 950 72.90 5.78 10.97
C ALA A 950 72.49 4.33 11.22
N ALA A 951 72.78 3.82 12.42
CA ALA A 951 72.33 2.49 12.82
C ALA A 951 70.87 2.53 13.30
N ALA A 952 70.11 1.49 13.00
CA ALA A 952 68.74 1.33 13.51
C ALA A 952 68.73 1.35 15.06
N ARG A 953 67.90 2.22 15.64
CA ARG A 953 67.83 2.45 17.09
C ARG A 953 66.64 1.73 17.70
N PRO A 954 66.77 1.10 18.88
CA PRO A 954 65.64 0.54 19.60
C PRO A 954 64.54 1.57 19.84
N LEU A 955 63.30 1.22 19.49
CA LEU A 955 62.09 1.98 19.80
C LEU A 955 61.35 1.32 20.95
N VAL A 956 60.95 0.07 20.81
CA VAL A 956 60.13 -0.63 21.81
C VAL A 956 60.50 -2.11 21.90
N MET A 957 60.45 -2.65 23.11
CA MET A 957 60.56 -4.07 23.42
C MET A 957 59.16 -4.67 23.64
N LEU A 958 58.84 -5.76 22.94
CA LEU A 958 57.63 -6.56 23.10
C LEU A 958 57.97 -7.79 23.93
N ARG A 959 57.68 -7.74 25.22
CA ARG A 959 58.08 -8.79 26.15
C ARG A 959 57.33 -10.10 25.86
N GLY A 960 58.07 -11.20 25.79
CA GLY A 960 57.48 -12.54 25.60
C GLY A 960 56.92 -12.84 24.20
N VAL A 961 57.04 -11.90 23.26
CA VAL A 961 56.70 -12.08 21.85
C VAL A 961 57.97 -12.30 21.04
N THR A 962 57.98 -13.18 20.05
CA THR A 962 59.11 -13.35 19.12
C THR A 962 58.90 -12.54 17.84
N ALA A 963 59.99 -12.15 17.17
CA ALA A 963 59.92 -11.38 15.94
C ALA A 963 59.10 -12.09 14.84
N GLY A 964 59.19 -13.43 14.78
CA GLY A 964 58.42 -14.24 13.83
C GLY A 964 56.91 -14.31 14.09
N GLN A 965 56.44 -13.88 15.26
CA GLN A 965 55.00 -13.78 15.56
C GLN A 965 54.38 -12.46 15.09
N ILE A 966 55.22 -11.45 14.81
CA ILE A 966 54.78 -10.15 14.31
C ILE A 966 54.61 -10.22 12.79
N VAL A 967 53.40 -9.92 12.33
CA VAL A 967 53.05 -9.80 10.92
C VAL A 967 52.86 -8.31 10.62
N PRO A 968 53.80 -7.65 9.92
CA PRO A 968 53.79 -6.19 9.76
C PRO A 968 52.47 -5.60 9.24
N ALA A 969 51.83 -6.24 8.27
CA ALA A 969 50.55 -5.78 7.71
C ALA A 969 49.34 -5.95 8.65
N ARG A 970 49.49 -6.70 9.74
CA ARG A 970 48.45 -6.99 10.74
C ARG A 970 48.67 -6.19 12.02
N ASP A 971 49.91 -6.17 12.50
CA ASP A 971 50.28 -5.72 13.85
C ASP A 971 50.87 -4.31 13.87
N LEU A 972 51.26 -3.74 12.72
CA LEU A 972 51.80 -2.40 12.64
C LEU A 972 50.88 -1.49 11.81
N ILE A 973 50.74 -0.24 12.23
CA ILE A 973 50.16 0.85 11.45
C ILE A 973 51.35 1.72 11.01
N GLN A 974 51.61 1.80 9.70
CA GLN A 974 52.85 2.33 9.13
C GLN A 974 52.61 3.45 8.13
#